data_AF-A0A9Q3D9A6-F1
#
_entry.id   AF-A0A9Q3D9A6-F1
#
_cell.length_a   1.000
_cell.length_b   1.000
_cell.length_c   1.000
_cell.angle_alpha   90.00
_cell.angle_beta   90.00
_cell.angle_gamma   90.00
#
_symmetry.space_group_name_H-M   'P 1'
#
loop_
_entity.id
_entity.type
_entity.pdbx_description
1 polymer ?
#
loop_
_entity_poly.entity_id
_entity_poly.type
_entity_poly.pdbx_seq_one_letter_code
_entity_poly.pdbx_strand_id
1 'polypeptide(L)'
;MFGDLEAQRHWMALTVKVNTLQWYSFDLKYWGLDYPPLTAYHSWIIGHIAKLVNPIFVSLKPPSSDLTGWGEIHQSLKYFLRLTVIFSELLIWIPIVSIYHLITFNSFTPSSKFNHQRQTFRLTNTNWKNAMYSILFILLNPNIILIDNGHFQFNSVMLGLTLASLTCFHTNRDKLGAIFFVCSLAFKQMALYYSPAIFAYLFGKCLYLPYPSGLKMFIKLALASSFTLVAIFSPFIFTSSFPNSLIQAIHRIFPLGRGLFEDKVANFWCAVNVIVKVRQLASVKTLANLSLIATLAAILPGVLIMIWISWKLSCKASQSLLNQSSQPLPSIPTTIELVPFTLFNSSIAFYLFSFQVHEKSILLPILPLLLIISKHQKNRKRDTCTTNFQTDWELCCLFSNVSVFSMWPLLRRDGLSLQYIISIVSYNHLMGYNPLALFRLSQINIKSLLTIFIYLGMVTIHLGEKVVEPPKRFPDLFVVMNLSLSFVVFGASYVWSLVRICEEGWSILGFRLESELGNTGPKQFIPSASQPGSLVISHDSTRQPPKRSSSLQPRRQTSPLYKSEESDTDQKSRSVGSKEFKHGIGKRMLGSFESDGQVRQPAQKPIISSPSGEKLMNRIKNRLQSEGISRTGSSQRLLERQKVELPKTTKSEDNLKNPVQSEEKLNPRGQDQQIEGLLEKIEKKDKKAESDWETALRNSREEAIRKRREELRFRKT
;
A
#
# COMPACT_ATOMS: atom_id res chain seq x y z
N MET A 1 -2.16 10.54 -26.56
CA MET A 1 -1.94 9.84 -25.27
C MET A 1 -1.16 8.57 -25.56
N PHE A 2 -0.15 8.23 -24.75
CA PHE A 2 0.70 7.06 -24.98
C PHE A 2 0.96 6.32 -23.66
N GLY A 3 1.21 5.01 -23.73
CA GLY A 3 1.41 4.15 -22.56
C GLY A 3 0.12 3.81 -21.80
N ASP A 4 0.26 3.44 -20.52
CA ASP A 4 -0.79 2.88 -19.67
C ASP A 4 -2.10 3.72 -19.64
N LEU A 5 -2.00 5.05 -19.79
CA LEU A 5 -3.15 5.96 -19.81
C LEU A 5 -4.06 5.77 -21.05
N GLU A 6 -3.49 5.51 -22.23
CA GLU A 6 -4.30 5.15 -23.42
C GLU A 6 -4.83 3.71 -23.29
N ALA A 7 -4.09 2.80 -22.65
CA ALA A 7 -4.55 1.43 -22.44
C ALA A 7 -5.80 1.37 -21.57
N GLN A 8 -5.80 2.02 -20.39
CA GLN A 8 -7.00 2.11 -19.54
C GLN A 8 -8.19 2.77 -20.27
N ARG A 9 -7.92 3.83 -21.04
CA ARG A 9 -8.94 4.51 -21.85
C ARG A 9 -9.53 3.61 -22.94
N HIS A 10 -8.69 2.85 -23.64
CA HIS A 10 -9.14 1.87 -24.61
C HIS A 10 -9.95 0.75 -23.95
N TRP A 11 -9.58 0.28 -22.75
CA TRP A 11 -10.35 -0.74 -22.01
C TRP A 11 -11.76 -0.25 -21.63
N MET A 12 -11.93 1.02 -21.27
CA MET A 12 -13.26 1.62 -21.08
C MET A 12 -14.07 1.64 -22.38
N ALA A 13 -13.46 2.04 -23.50
CA ALA A 13 -14.13 2.06 -24.80
C ALA A 13 -14.53 0.64 -25.26
N LEU A 14 -13.59 -0.30 -25.18
CA LEU A 14 -13.76 -1.71 -25.52
C LEU A 14 -14.89 -2.35 -24.72
N THR A 15 -14.89 -2.20 -23.40
CA THR A 15 -15.92 -2.82 -22.54
C THR A 15 -17.33 -2.25 -22.78
N VAL A 16 -17.46 -0.99 -23.17
CA VAL A 16 -18.75 -0.34 -23.49
C VAL A 16 -19.25 -0.64 -24.91
N LYS A 17 -18.35 -0.77 -25.89
CA LYS A 17 -18.68 -0.92 -27.31
C LYS A 17 -18.72 -2.37 -27.80
N VAL A 18 -18.05 -3.29 -27.11
CA VAL A 18 -17.86 -4.68 -27.53
C VAL A 18 -18.54 -5.64 -26.56
N ASN A 19 -19.15 -6.72 -27.08
CA ASN A 19 -19.79 -7.76 -26.28
C ASN A 19 -18.78 -8.45 -25.34
N THR A 20 -19.20 -8.75 -24.10
CA THR A 20 -18.41 -9.39 -23.03
C THR A 20 -17.58 -10.59 -23.50
N LEU A 21 -18.13 -11.45 -24.37
CA LEU A 21 -17.43 -12.63 -24.90
C LEU A 21 -16.23 -12.30 -25.78
N GLN A 22 -16.17 -11.08 -26.33
CA GLN A 22 -15.10 -10.61 -27.22
C GLN A 22 -14.06 -9.73 -26.51
N TRP A 23 -14.22 -9.41 -25.22
CA TRP A 23 -13.32 -8.50 -24.50
C TRP A 23 -11.84 -8.91 -24.51
N TYR A 24 -11.54 -10.22 -24.56
CA TYR A 24 -10.18 -10.77 -24.61
C TYR A 24 -9.73 -11.23 -26.01
N SER A 25 -10.53 -10.99 -27.06
CA SER A 25 -10.22 -11.35 -28.45
C SER A 25 -10.26 -10.17 -29.42
N PHE A 26 -10.89 -9.06 -29.05
CA PHE A 26 -10.93 -7.83 -29.84
C PHE A 26 -9.57 -7.13 -29.94
N ASP A 27 -9.26 -6.60 -31.14
CA ASP A 27 -8.05 -5.85 -31.56
C ASP A 27 -6.80 -6.04 -30.68
N LEU A 28 -6.29 -7.27 -30.62
CA LEU A 28 -5.18 -7.66 -29.75
C LEU A 28 -3.87 -6.88 -29.97
N LYS A 29 -3.76 -6.11 -31.06
CA LYS A 29 -2.60 -5.29 -31.43
C LYS A 29 -2.67 -3.87 -30.84
N TYR A 30 -3.87 -3.36 -30.54
CA TYR A 30 -4.07 -2.02 -29.98
C TYR A 30 -4.55 -2.12 -28.53
N TRP A 31 -3.60 -2.22 -27.59
CA TRP A 31 -3.87 -2.20 -26.14
C TRP A 31 -4.97 -3.16 -25.65
N GLY A 32 -4.99 -4.40 -26.17
CA GLY A 32 -5.94 -5.43 -25.74
C GLY A 32 -5.93 -5.68 -24.22
N LEU A 33 -7.04 -6.21 -23.70
CA LEU A 33 -7.25 -6.41 -22.28
C LEU A 33 -6.32 -7.51 -21.71
N ASP A 34 -5.47 -7.13 -20.76
CA ASP A 34 -4.45 -7.99 -20.12
C ASP A 34 -4.72 -8.29 -18.63
N TYR A 35 -5.76 -7.69 -18.04
CA TYR A 35 -6.11 -7.85 -16.63
C TYR A 35 -7.38 -8.71 -16.47
N PRO A 36 -7.53 -9.44 -15.36
CA PRO A 36 -8.68 -10.32 -15.12
C PRO A 36 -10.03 -9.59 -15.01
N PRO A 37 -11.18 -10.31 -15.07
CA PRO A 37 -12.48 -9.72 -15.36
C PRO A 37 -12.97 -8.63 -14.42
N LEU A 38 -12.51 -8.54 -13.17
CA LEU A 38 -12.93 -7.47 -12.27
C LEU A 38 -12.38 -6.10 -12.70
N THR A 39 -11.20 -6.04 -13.35
CA THR A 39 -10.75 -4.81 -14.04
C THR A 39 -11.64 -4.50 -15.23
N ALA A 40 -12.12 -5.50 -15.96
CA ALA A 40 -13.01 -5.29 -17.10
C ALA A 40 -14.35 -4.70 -16.64
N TYR A 41 -14.95 -5.24 -15.56
CA TYR A 41 -16.17 -4.68 -14.96
C TYR A 41 -15.94 -3.27 -14.38
N HIS A 42 -14.78 -2.99 -13.79
CA HIS A 42 -14.41 -1.65 -13.33
C HIS A 42 -14.31 -0.66 -14.50
N SER A 43 -13.63 -1.05 -15.58
CA SER A 43 -13.51 -0.27 -16.83
C SER A 43 -14.87 -0.06 -17.51
N TRP A 44 -15.76 -1.05 -17.43
CA TRP A 44 -17.13 -0.99 -17.94
C TRP A 44 -17.96 0.05 -17.20
N ILE A 45 -17.91 0.07 -15.86
CA ILE A 45 -18.60 1.07 -15.02
C ILE A 45 -18.08 2.48 -15.32
N ILE A 46 -16.75 2.67 -15.32
CA ILE A 46 -16.16 3.98 -15.60
C ILE A 46 -16.43 4.40 -17.06
N GLY A 47 -16.43 3.46 -18.01
CA GLY A 47 -16.78 3.72 -19.41
C GLY A 47 -18.22 4.21 -19.59
N HIS A 48 -19.18 3.69 -18.82
CA HIS A 48 -20.54 4.22 -18.84
C HIS A 48 -20.61 5.66 -18.30
N ILE A 49 -19.87 5.96 -17.23
CA ILE A 49 -19.74 7.34 -16.71
C ILE A 49 -19.04 8.24 -17.75
N ALA A 50 -17.98 7.76 -18.40
CA ALA A 50 -17.26 8.48 -19.44
C ALA A 50 -18.17 8.83 -20.63
N LYS A 51 -19.03 7.89 -21.05
CA LYS A 51 -20.01 8.10 -22.12
C LYS A 51 -21.02 9.21 -21.78
N LEU A 52 -21.40 9.36 -20.51
CA LEU A 52 -22.27 10.45 -20.03
C LEU A 52 -21.55 11.80 -19.98
N VAL A 53 -20.26 11.82 -19.66
CA VAL A 53 -19.44 13.06 -19.62
C VAL A 53 -19.10 13.55 -21.03
N ASN A 54 -18.58 12.66 -21.89
CA ASN A 54 -18.35 12.93 -23.30
C ASN A 54 -18.30 11.61 -24.09
N PRO A 55 -19.21 11.35 -25.05
CA PRO A 55 -19.25 10.09 -25.80
C PRO A 55 -17.98 9.82 -26.62
N ILE A 56 -17.18 10.85 -26.95
CA ILE A 56 -15.91 10.71 -27.67
C ILE A 56 -14.87 9.97 -26.82
N PHE A 57 -14.92 10.06 -25.48
CA PHE A 57 -13.96 9.38 -24.60
C PHE A 57 -13.98 7.85 -24.75
N VAL A 58 -15.13 7.29 -25.11
CA VAL A 58 -15.36 5.84 -25.35
C VAL A 58 -15.34 5.45 -26.84
N SER A 59 -14.71 6.26 -27.69
CA SER A 59 -14.36 5.85 -29.05
C SER A 59 -13.24 4.80 -29.02
N LEU A 60 -13.34 3.76 -29.86
CA LEU A 60 -12.36 2.66 -29.85
C LEU A 60 -10.96 3.15 -30.29
N LYS A 61 -10.93 4.04 -31.29
CA LYS A 61 -9.73 4.71 -31.81
C LYS A 61 -9.84 6.23 -31.64
N PRO A 62 -8.71 6.94 -31.50
CA PRO A 62 -8.68 8.40 -31.48
C PRO A 62 -9.38 9.03 -32.70
N PRO A 63 -10.05 10.19 -32.54
CA PRO A 63 -10.78 10.84 -33.64
C PRO A 63 -9.90 11.51 -34.69
N SER A 64 -8.61 11.77 -34.42
CA SER A 64 -7.66 12.27 -35.43
C SER A 64 -6.45 11.34 -35.61
N SER A 65 -5.81 11.46 -36.78
CA SER A 65 -4.58 10.74 -37.14
C SER A 65 -3.30 11.43 -36.67
N ASP A 66 -3.41 12.52 -35.90
CA ASP A 66 -2.27 13.33 -35.47
C ASP A 66 -1.46 12.66 -34.35
N LEU A 67 -0.24 13.17 -34.10
CA LEU A 67 0.66 12.67 -33.05
C LEU A 67 0.04 12.63 -31.63
N THR A 68 -1.06 13.34 -31.37
CA THR A 68 -1.76 13.28 -30.07
C THR A 68 -3.04 12.44 -30.09
N GLY A 69 -3.59 12.17 -31.28
CA GLY A 69 -4.86 11.46 -31.58
C GLY A 69 -6.15 12.14 -31.09
N TRP A 70 -6.06 12.88 -29.98
CA TRP A 70 -7.22 13.39 -29.23
C TRP A 70 -7.43 14.91 -29.39
N GLY A 71 -6.57 15.60 -30.15
CA GLY A 71 -6.68 17.04 -30.41
C GLY A 71 -6.87 17.88 -29.14
N GLU A 72 -7.76 18.86 -29.20
CA GLU A 72 -8.13 19.76 -28.07
C GLU A 72 -8.76 19.01 -26.89
N ILE A 73 -9.43 17.88 -27.15
CA ILE A 73 -10.13 17.04 -26.15
C ILE A 73 -9.12 16.31 -25.24
N HIS A 74 -7.85 16.24 -25.63
CA HIS A 74 -6.78 15.58 -24.88
C HIS A 74 -6.73 15.99 -23.39
N GLN A 75 -6.85 17.29 -23.09
CA GLN A 75 -6.69 17.77 -21.72
C GLN A 75 -7.91 17.46 -20.83
N SER A 76 -9.13 17.56 -21.36
CA SER A 76 -10.35 17.21 -20.61
C SER A 76 -10.42 15.70 -20.34
N LEU A 77 -10.05 14.87 -21.32
CA LEU A 77 -9.92 13.42 -21.14
C LEU A 77 -8.85 13.07 -20.10
N LYS A 78 -7.70 13.76 -20.11
CA LYS A 78 -6.63 13.57 -19.11
C LYS A 78 -7.13 13.89 -17.70
N TYR A 79 -7.88 14.98 -17.51
CA TYR A 79 -8.47 15.30 -16.21
C TYR A 79 -9.51 14.27 -15.76
N PHE A 80 -10.43 13.88 -16.66
CA PHE A 80 -11.42 12.83 -16.37
C PHE A 80 -10.75 11.54 -15.87
N LEU A 81 -9.74 11.06 -16.60
CA LEU A 81 -8.97 9.87 -16.23
C LEU A 81 -8.30 10.01 -14.86
N ARG A 82 -7.64 11.13 -14.55
CA ARG A 82 -7.00 11.34 -13.23
C ARG A 82 -8.03 11.35 -12.10
N LEU A 83 -9.22 11.91 -12.33
CA LEU A 83 -10.30 11.91 -11.33
C LEU A 83 -10.85 10.51 -11.04
N THR A 84 -10.86 9.59 -12.01
CA THR A 84 -11.37 8.22 -11.77
C THR A 84 -10.44 7.39 -10.88
N VAL A 85 -9.11 7.59 -11.00
CA VAL A 85 -8.12 7.01 -10.06
C VAL A 85 -8.34 7.55 -8.65
N ILE A 86 -8.39 8.88 -8.47
CA ILE A 86 -8.64 9.52 -7.16
C ILE A 86 -9.98 9.04 -6.56
N PHE A 87 -11.04 8.92 -7.37
CA PHE A 87 -12.33 8.41 -6.91
C PHE A 87 -12.25 6.94 -6.44
N SER A 88 -11.50 6.10 -7.14
CA SER A 88 -11.25 4.71 -6.72
C SER A 88 -10.45 4.62 -5.42
N GLU A 89 -9.49 5.53 -5.21
CA GLU A 89 -8.73 5.64 -3.96
C GLU A 89 -9.63 6.09 -2.79
N LEU A 90 -10.51 7.06 -3.03
CA LEU A 90 -11.50 7.54 -2.05
C LEU A 90 -12.53 6.47 -1.66
N LEU A 91 -12.93 5.61 -2.60
CA LEU A 91 -13.94 4.57 -2.37
C LEU A 91 -13.35 3.31 -1.71
N ILE A 92 -12.12 2.93 -2.06
CA ILE A 92 -11.51 1.65 -1.66
C ILE A 92 -10.30 1.87 -0.75
N TRP A 93 -9.25 2.52 -1.25
CA TRP A 93 -7.95 2.59 -0.55
C TRP A 93 -8.03 3.35 0.79
N ILE A 94 -8.54 4.58 0.77
CA ILE A 94 -8.59 5.46 1.94
C ILE A 94 -9.47 4.89 3.07
N PRO A 95 -10.70 4.39 2.80
CA PRO A 95 -11.53 3.78 3.84
C PRO A 95 -10.91 2.51 4.42
N ILE A 96 -10.35 1.62 3.59
CA ILE A 96 -9.81 0.34 4.05
C ILE A 96 -8.54 0.55 4.90
N VAL A 97 -7.62 1.42 4.46
CA VAL A 97 -6.44 1.82 5.27
C VAL A 97 -6.88 2.39 6.61
N SER A 98 -7.86 3.31 6.60
CA SER A 98 -8.40 3.92 7.82
C SER A 98 -8.98 2.88 8.78
N ILE A 99 -9.83 1.98 8.29
CA ILE A 99 -10.45 0.91 9.09
C ILE A 99 -9.39 -0.03 9.66
N TYR A 100 -8.41 -0.46 8.85
CA TYR A 100 -7.33 -1.35 9.29
C TYR A 100 -6.57 -0.76 10.48
N HIS A 101 -6.06 0.48 10.35
CA HIS A 101 -5.28 1.08 11.43
C HIS A 101 -6.12 1.43 12.66
N LEU A 102 -7.37 1.87 12.49
CA LEU A 102 -8.25 2.13 13.63
C LEU A 102 -8.51 0.84 14.44
N ILE A 103 -8.63 -0.31 13.79
CA ILE A 103 -8.69 -1.62 14.46
C ILE A 103 -7.34 -1.95 15.10
N THR A 104 -6.23 -1.88 14.36
CA THR A 104 -4.89 -2.25 14.85
C THR A 104 -4.42 -1.44 16.05
N PHE A 105 -4.78 -0.16 16.15
CA PHE A 105 -4.46 0.70 17.30
C PHE A 105 -5.52 0.66 18.43
N ASN A 106 -6.44 -0.32 18.41
CA ASN A 106 -7.56 -0.46 19.35
C ASN A 106 -8.43 0.82 19.45
N SER A 107 -8.47 1.62 18.39
CA SER A 107 -9.35 2.80 18.27
C SER A 107 -10.75 2.42 17.78
N PHE A 108 -10.93 1.18 17.30
CA PHE A 108 -12.21 0.62 16.88
C PHE A 108 -12.31 -0.86 17.30
N THR A 109 -12.74 -1.10 18.55
CA THR A 109 -13.18 -2.45 18.99
C THR A 109 -14.70 -2.53 18.87
N PRO A 110 -15.27 -3.29 17.92
CA PRO A 110 -16.71 -3.53 17.90
C PRO A 110 -17.08 -4.36 19.14
N SER A 111 -17.92 -3.80 20.01
CA SER A 111 -18.32 -4.45 21.26
C SER A 111 -19.23 -5.66 20.98
N SER A 112 -18.64 -6.85 20.80
CA SER A 112 -19.37 -8.11 20.71
C SER A 112 -19.66 -8.68 22.11
N LYS A 113 -20.32 -7.88 22.95
CA LYS A 113 -21.16 -8.33 24.08
C LYS A 113 -21.99 -7.14 24.56
N PHE A 114 -23.30 -7.24 24.37
CA PHE A 114 -24.28 -6.38 25.03
C PHE A 114 -24.13 -6.57 26.54
N ASN A 115 -23.46 -5.63 27.21
CA ASN A 115 -23.56 -5.43 28.65
C ASN A 115 -23.83 -3.95 28.88
N HIS A 116 -24.90 -3.66 29.62
CA HIS A 116 -25.63 -2.40 29.52
C HIS A 116 -25.01 -1.23 30.31
N GLN A 117 -23.68 -1.22 30.45
CA GLN A 117 -22.94 -0.21 31.20
C GLN A 117 -22.22 0.73 30.25
N ARG A 118 -22.66 2.00 30.21
CA ARG A 118 -22.13 3.08 29.36
C ARG A 118 -20.66 3.41 29.72
N GLN A 119 -19.71 2.59 29.29
CA GLN A 119 -18.33 3.05 29.12
C GLN A 119 -18.29 3.96 27.90
N THR A 120 -18.33 5.26 28.16
CA THR A 120 -18.07 6.28 27.14
C THR A 120 -16.67 6.06 26.57
N PHE A 121 -16.58 6.00 25.24
CA PHE A 121 -15.41 5.57 24.49
C PHE A 121 -14.29 6.63 24.56
N ARG A 122 -13.65 6.77 25.71
CA ARG A 122 -12.47 7.64 25.89
C ARG A 122 -11.26 7.00 25.23
N LEU A 123 -11.15 7.21 23.91
CA LEU A 123 -9.88 7.15 23.19
C LEU A 123 -8.84 7.92 24.01
N THR A 124 -7.75 7.26 24.41
CA THR A 124 -6.60 8.01 24.91
C THR A 124 -6.10 8.87 23.78
N ASN A 125 -5.91 10.18 24.03
CA ASN A 125 -5.49 11.15 23.00
C ASN A 125 -4.24 10.69 22.24
N THR A 126 -3.40 9.83 22.82
CA THR A 126 -2.23 9.27 22.17
C THR A 126 -2.52 8.14 21.18
N ASN A 127 -3.49 7.25 21.45
CA ASN A 127 -3.75 6.11 20.58
C ASN A 127 -4.41 6.57 19.27
N TRP A 128 -5.34 7.53 19.36
CA TRP A 128 -5.91 8.20 18.20
C TRP A 128 -4.83 8.92 17.37
N LYS A 129 -3.95 9.72 18.01
CA LYS A 129 -2.84 10.39 17.32
C LYS A 129 -1.92 9.41 16.59
N ASN A 130 -1.56 8.30 17.24
CA ASN A 130 -0.73 7.26 16.62
C ASN A 130 -1.45 6.57 15.45
N ALA A 131 -2.76 6.31 15.56
CA ALA A 131 -3.55 5.76 14.46
C ALA A 131 -3.63 6.72 13.26
N MET A 132 -3.93 8.01 13.50
CA MET A 132 -3.98 9.04 12.47
C MET A 132 -2.62 9.22 11.76
N TYR A 133 -1.53 9.22 12.53
CA TYR A 133 -0.16 9.28 11.98
C TYR A 133 0.16 8.06 11.11
N SER A 134 -0.21 6.85 11.54
CA SER A 134 0.00 5.63 10.74
C SER A 134 -0.84 5.62 9.45
N ILE A 135 -2.10 6.08 9.51
CA ILE A 135 -2.96 6.25 8.33
C ILE A 135 -2.32 7.23 7.35
N LEU A 136 -1.92 8.41 7.83
CA LEU A 136 -1.27 9.43 6.99
C LEU A 136 0.04 8.90 6.37
N PHE A 137 0.80 8.11 7.13
CA PHE A 137 2.04 7.47 6.68
C PHE A 137 1.84 6.39 5.59
N ILE A 138 0.72 5.65 5.60
CA ILE A 138 0.39 4.72 4.49
C ILE A 138 -0.17 5.48 3.29
N LEU A 139 -1.09 6.42 3.52
CA LEU A 139 -1.76 7.15 2.43
C LEU A 139 -0.80 8.05 1.65
N LEU A 140 0.18 8.67 2.31
CA LEU A 140 1.19 9.52 1.67
C LEU A 140 2.42 8.75 1.16
N ASN A 141 2.36 7.42 1.01
CA ASN A 141 3.51 6.66 0.51
C ASN A 141 3.83 7.03 -0.96
N PRO A 142 5.07 7.49 -1.25
CA PRO A 142 5.45 7.97 -2.58
C PRO A 142 5.38 6.88 -3.66
N ASN A 143 5.61 5.61 -3.32
CA ASN A 143 5.59 4.54 -4.30
C ASN A 143 4.18 4.40 -4.91
N ILE A 144 3.14 4.41 -4.10
CA ILE A 144 1.75 4.29 -4.58
C ILE A 144 1.32 5.57 -5.31
N ILE A 145 1.53 6.74 -4.70
CA ILE A 145 1.12 8.03 -5.28
C ILE A 145 1.76 8.27 -6.65
N LEU A 146 3.07 8.06 -6.80
CA LEU A 146 3.77 8.34 -8.06
C LEU A 146 3.34 7.40 -9.19
N ILE A 147 2.97 6.15 -8.88
CA ILE A 147 2.55 5.18 -9.90
C ILE A 147 1.07 5.32 -10.25
N ASP A 148 0.18 5.41 -9.26
CA ASP A 148 -1.26 5.53 -9.53
C ASP A 148 -1.62 6.94 -10.02
N ASN A 149 -1.28 7.98 -9.27
CA ASN A 149 -1.61 9.36 -9.59
C ASN A 149 -0.62 10.04 -10.56
N GLY A 150 0.59 9.50 -10.74
CA GLY A 150 1.59 9.97 -11.71
C GLY A 150 1.65 9.14 -13.00
N HIS A 151 2.12 7.89 -12.94
CA HIS A 151 2.24 6.99 -14.10
C HIS A 151 0.88 6.55 -14.71
N PHE A 152 -0.21 6.66 -13.93
CA PHE A 152 -1.58 6.30 -14.28
C PHE A 152 -1.90 4.79 -14.19
N GLN A 153 -2.19 4.33 -12.97
CA GLN A 153 -2.59 2.95 -12.69
C GLN A 153 -3.62 2.87 -11.56
N PHE A 154 -4.33 1.73 -11.48
CA PHE A 154 -5.27 1.39 -10.40
C PHE A 154 -4.69 0.34 -9.45
N ASN A 155 -3.49 0.53 -8.89
CA ASN A 155 -2.91 -0.47 -7.96
C ASN A 155 -3.52 -0.37 -6.56
N SER A 156 -3.86 0.84 -6.12
CA SER A 156 -4.59 1.18 -4.89
C SER A 156 -5.87 0.35 -4.69
N VAL A 157 -6.61 0.04 -5.75
CA VAL A 157 -7.79 -0.84 -5.72
C VAL A 157 -7.40 -2.27 -5.35
N MET A 158 -6.40 -2.84 -6.04
CA MET A 158 -5.88 -4.19 -5.76
C MET A 158 -5.30 -4.29 -4.34
N LEU A 159 -4.44 -3.34 -3.97
CA LEU A 159 -3.79 -3.27 -2.65
C LEU A 159 -4.82 -3.05 -1.53
N GLY A 160 -5.85 -2.23 -1.77
CA GLY A 160 -6.98 -2.03 -0.88
C GLY A 160 -7.78 -3.30 -0.67
N LEU A 161 -8.13 -4.03 -1.75
CA LEU A 161 -8.81 -5.33 -1.64
C LEU A 161 -7.96 -6.38 -0.88
N THR A 162 -6.63 -6.39 -1.08
CA THR A 162 -5.72 -7.20 -0.25
C THR A 162 -5.78 -6.77 1.22
N LEU A 163 -5.72 -5.47 1.53
CA LEU A 163 -5.76 -4.97 2.90
C LEU A 163 -7.12 -5.22 3.59
N ALA A 164 -8.24 -5.19 2.86
CA ALA A 164 -9.55 -5.59 3.36
C ALA A 164 -9.60 -7.09 3.70
N SER A 165 -8.91 -7.92 2.92
CA SER A 165 -8.73 -9.34 3.25
C SER A 165 -8.05 -9.52 4.61
N LEU A 166 -6.91 -8.85 4.82
CA LEU A 166 -6.18 -8.89 6.09
C LEU A 166 -7.01 -8.33 7.25
N THR A 167 -7.76 -7.25 7.02
CA THR A 167 -8.71 -6.67 8.01
C THR A 167 -9.77 -7.69 8.43
N CYS A 168 -10.28 -8.48 7.49
CA CYS A 168 -11.21 -9.57 7.79
C CYS A 168 -10.54 -10.69 8.61
N PHE A 169 -9.29 -11.05 8.32
CA PHE A 169 -8.54 -12.05 9.10
C PHE A 169 -8.30 -11.59 10.54
N HIS A 170 -7.90 -10.33 10.76
CA HIS A 170 -7.77 -9.72 12.09
C HIS A 170 -9.10 -9.64 12.86
N THR A 171 -10.25 -9.63 12.17
CA THR A 171 -11.59 -9.58 12.79
C THR A 171 -12.32 -10.93 12.78
N ASN A 172 -11.60 -12.04 12.55
CA ASN A 172 -12.13 -13.42 12.51
C ASN A 172 -13.23 -13.66 11.44
N ARG A 173 -13.26 -12.86 10.38
CA ARG A 173 -14.23 -12.96 9.26
C ARG A 173 -13.60 -13.65 8.05
N ASP A 174 -12.91 -14.78 8.26
CA ASP A 174 -12.01 -15.36 7.25
C ASP A 174 -12.67 -15.62 5.88
N LYS A 175 -13.96 -16.01 5.87
CA LYS A 175 -14.75 -16.18 4.63
C LYS A 175 -14.82 -14.89 3.80
N LEU A 176 -15.11 -13.75 4.43
CA LEU A 176 -15.13 -12.45 3.75
C LEU A 176 -13.72 -12.04 3.33
N GLY A 177 -12.71 -12.37 4.15
CA GLY A 177 -11.31 -12.15 3.79
C GLY A 177 -10.89 -12.93 2.53
N ALA A 178 -11.29 -14.19 2.41
CA ALA A 178 -11.06 -15.00 1.22
C ALA A 178 -11.76 -14.41 -0.02
N ILE A 179 -13.02 -13.94 0.12
CA ILE A 179 -13.76 -13.26 -0.96
C ILE A 179 -13.01 -12.00 -1.42
N PHE A 180 -12.60 -11.10 -0.50
CA PHE A 180 -11.85 -9.90 -0.85
C PHE A 180 -10.49 -10.21 -1.51
N PHE A 181 -9.81 -11.27 -1.09
CA PHE A 181 -8.55 -11.67 -1.73
C PHE A 181 -8.77 -12.23 -3.14
N VAL A 182 -9.80 -13.04 -3.37
CA VAL A 182 -10.18 -13.49 -4.72
C VAL A 182 -10.57 -12.31 -5.61
N CYS A 183 -11.28 -11.31 -5.08
CA CYS A 183 -11.53 -10.06 -5.80
C CYS A 183 -10.23 -9.31 -6.13
N SER A 184 -9.26 -9.24 -5.21
CA SER A 184 -7.94 -8.63 -5.46
C SER A 184 -7.19 -9.33 -6.61
N LEU A 185 -7.14 -10.67 -6.58
CA LEU A 185 -6.57 -11.52 -7.65
C LEU A 185 -7.28 -11.30 -8.99
N ALA A 186 -8.61 -11.21 -8.98
CA ALA A 186 -9.44 -11.02 -10.16
C ALA A 186 -9.48 -9.57 -10.67
N PHE A 187 -8.93 -8.62 -9.91
CA PHE A 187 -8.67 -7.25 -10.37
C PHE A 187 -7.31 -7.17 -11.08
N LYS A 188 -6.24 -7.60 -10.40
CA LYS A 188 -4.88 -7.69 -10.96
C LYS A 188 -4.25 -9.00 -10.51
N GLN A 189 -3.87 -9.82 -11.49
CA GLN A 189 -3.22 -11.12 -11.29
C GLN A 189 -1.93 -11.05 -10.47
N MET A 190 -1.29 -9.88 -10.42
CA MET A 190 -0.09 -9.61 -9.62
C MET A 190 -0.31 -9.79 -8.11
N ALA A 191 -1.54 -9.71 -7.59
CA ALA A 191 -1.86 -10.06 -6.21
C ALA A 191 -1.58 -11.54 -5.87
N LEU A 192 -1.33 -12.40 -6.87
CA LEU A 192 -0.89 -13.78 -6.68
C LEU A 192 0.40 -13.88 -5.84
N TYR A 193 1.21 -12.82 -5.83
CA TYR A 193 2.44 -12.73 -5.03
C TYR A 193 2.20 -12.88 -3.50
N TYR A 194 0.98 -12.58 -3.04
CA TYR A 194 0.55 -12.75 -1.65
C TYR A 194 -0.08 -14.12 -1.38
N SER A 195 -0.45 -14.87 -2.41
CA SER A 195 -1.28 -16.08 -2.31
C SER A 195 -0.63 -17.18 -1.45
N PRO A 196 0.67 -17.50 -1.58
CA PRO A 196 1.29 -18.51 -0.73
C PRO A 196 1.25 -18.16 0.77
N ALA A 197 1.47 -16.90 1.12
CA ALA A 197 1.40 -16.43 2.51
C ALA A 197 -0.04 -16.47 3.06
N ILE A 198 -1.02 -15.98 2.30
CA ILE A 198 -2.44 -16.00 2.72
C ILE A 198 -2.95 -17.45 2.83
N PHE A 199 -2.59 -18.31 1.89
CA PHE A 199 -2.87 -19.75 1.97
C PHE A 199 -2.25 -20.37 3.22
N ALA A 200 -0.96 -20.15 3.46
CA ALA A 200 -0.25 -20.72 4.60
C ALA A 200 -0.84 -20.26 5.96
N TYR A 201 -1.31 -19.02 6.06
CA TYR A 201 -2.01 -18.53 7.24
C TYR A 201 -3.39 -19.17 7.41
N LEU A 202 -4.22 -19.19 6.36
CA LEU A 202 -5.57 -19.75 6.42
C LEU A 202 -5.56 -21.26 6.63
N PHE A 203 -4.68 -21.99 5.95
CA PHE A 203 -4.46 -23.41 6.14
C PHE A 203 -3.88 -23.70 7.52
N GLY A 204 -2.89 -22.92 7.97
CA GLY A 204 -2.38 -22.96 9.34
C GLY A 204 -3.49 -22.77 10.39
N LYS A 205 -4.41 -21.82 10.17
CA LYS A 205 -5.59 -21.61 11.02
C LYS A 205 -6.56 -22.79 11.00
N CYS A 206 -6.75 -23.45 9.86
CA CYS A 206 -7.53 -24.70 9.79
C CYS A 206 -6.87 -25.85 10.55
N LEU A 207 -5.53 -25.93 10.59
CA LEU A 207 -4.78 -26.91 11.37
C LEU A 207 -4.73 -26.59 12.88
N TYR A 208 -4.78 -25.30 13.23
CA TYR A 208 -4.84 -24.81 14.60
C TYR A 208 -6.16 -25.10 15.31
N LEU A 209 -7.27 -25.14 14.56
CA LEU A 209 -8.59 -25.41 15.11
C LEU A 209 -8.82 -26.93 15.28
N PRO A 210 -9.32 -27.39 16.44
CA PRO A 210 -9.54 -28.82 16.68
C PRO A 210 -10.57 -29.41 15.71
N TYR A 211 -10.47 -30.72 15.46
CA TYR A 211 -11.46 -31.46 14.68
C TYR A 211 -12.84 -31.45 15.39
N PRO A 212 -13.98 -31.27 14.67
CA PRO A 212 -14.13 -31.07 13.23
C PRO A 212 -14.14 -29.59 12.79
N SER A 213 -13.90 -28.64 13.69
CA SER A 213 -13.99 -27.20 13.42
C SER A 213 -12.98 -26.72 12.36
N GLY A 214 -11.75 -27.22 12.40
CA GLY A 214 -10.73 -26.94 11.37
C GLY A 214 -11.15 -27.35 9.96
N LEU A 215 -11.61 -28.60 9.80
CA LEU A 215 -12.12 -29.12 8.52
C LEU A 215 -13.36 -28.36 8.03
N LYS A 216 -14.30 -28.05 8.93
CA LYS A 216 -15.48 -27.21 8.62
C LYS A 216 -15.09 -25.80 8.17
N MET A 217 -14.00 -25.23 8.72
CA MET A 217 -13.47 -23.94 8.26
C MET A 217 -12.85 -24.06 6.86
N PHE A 218 -12.02 -25.09 6.63
CA PHE A 218 -11.38 -25.35 5.33
C PHE A 218 -12.41 -25.47 4.20
N ILE A 219 -13.44 -26.29 4.38
CA ILE A 219 -14.53 -26.46 3.40
C ILE A 219 -15.25 -25.13 3.14
N LYS A 220 -15.56 -24.36 4.19
CA LYS A 220 -16.22 -23.04 4.05
C LYS A 220 -15.36 -22.02 3.31
N LEU A 221 -14.03 -22.04 3.50
CA LEU A 221 -13.10 -21.19 2.79
C LEU A 221 -13.02 -21.58 1.31
N ALA A 222 -12.84 -22.88 1.01
CA ALA A 222 -12.79 -23.40 -0.35
C ALA A 222 -14.07 -23.10 -1.14
N LEU A 223 -15.25 -23.28 -0.52
CA LEU A 223 -16.53 -22.92 -1.13
C LEU A 223 -16.64 -21.42 -1.40
N ALA A 224 -16.24 -20.56 -0.45
CA ALA A 224 -16.30 -19.11 -0.61
C ALA A 224 -15.36 -18.60 -1.72
N SER A 225 -14.13 -19.11 -1.78
CA SER A 225 -13.16 -18.72 -2.82
C SER A 225 -13.58 -19.20 -4.20
N SER A 226 -14.01 -20.47 -4.32
CA SER A 226 -14.44 -21.04 -5.61
C SER A 226 -15.71 -20.40 -6.12
N PHE A 227 -16.70 -20.15 -5.24
CA PHE A 227 -17.93 -19.43 -5.62
C PHE A 227 -17.62 -18.03 -6.15
N THR A 228 -16.75 -17.28 -5.47
CA THR A 228 -16.37 -15.92 -5.91
C THR A 228 -15.65 -15.94 -7.26
N LEU A 229 -14.74 -16.90 -7.47
CA LEU A 229 -14.03 -17.03 -8.74
C LEU A 229 -15.00 -17.39 -9.88
N VAL A 230 -15.88 -18.36 -9.68
CA VAL A 230 -16.90 -18.76 -10.67
C VAL A 230 -17.88 -17.62 -10.95
N ALA A 231 -18.29 -16.85 -9.93
CA ALA A 231 -19.17 -15.70 -10.11
C ALA A 231 -18.51 -14.60 -10.98
N ILE A 232 -17.24 -14.27 -10.72
CA ILE A 232 -16.52 -13.23 -11.49
C ILE A 232 -16.26 -13.68 -12.94
N PHE A 233 -15.91 -14.96 -13.16
CA PHE A 233 -15.69 -15.53 -14.49
C PHE A 233 -16.97 -16.04 -15.18
N SER A 234 -18.14 -15.85 -14.58
CA SER A 234 -19.40 -16.44 -15.04
C SER A 234 -19.74 -16.18 -16.52
N PRO A 235 -19.50 -14.99 -17.13
CA PRO A 235 -19.80 -14.78 -18.55
C PRO A 235 -18.90 -15.60 -19.51
N PHE A 236 -17.73 -16.05 -19.03
CA PHE A 236 -16.76 -16.83 -19.80
C PHE A 236 -16.91 -18.34 -19.59
N ILE A 237 -17.62 -18.75 -18.52
CA ILE A 237 -17.92 -20.13 -18.15
C ILE A 237 -19.28 -20.57 -18.70
N PHE A 238 -20.34 -19.80 -18.44
CA PHE A 238 -21.72 -20.17 -18.81
C PHE A 238 -22.07 -19.65 -20.21
N THR A 239 -21.31 -20.08 -21.21
CA THR A 239 -21.47 -19.69 -22.62
C THR A 239 -21.23 -20.88 -23.54
N SER A 240 -21.87 -20.90 -24.71
CA SER A 240 -21.67 -21.94 -25.74
C SER A 240 -20.24 -22.01 -26.29
N SER A 241 -19.43 -20.97 -26.04
CA SER A 241 -18.02 -20.89 -26.45
C SER A 241 -17.03 -21.45 -25.41
N PHE A 242 -17.51 -22.00 -24.29
CA PHE A 242 -16.67 -22.66 -23.29
C PHE A 242 -16.06 -23.96 -23.85
N PRO A 243 -14.77 -24.27 -23.61
CA PRO A 243 -13.82 -23.56 -22.74
C PRO A 243 -12.98 -22.48 -23.45
N ASN A 244 -13.12 -22.30 -24.77
CA ASN A 244 -12.24 -21.45 -25.58
C ASN A 244 -12.21 -19.98 -25.12
N SER A 245 -13.36 -19.42 -24.74
CA SER A 245 -13.48 -18.06 -24.17
C SER A 245 -12.67 -17.89 -22.88
N LEU A 246 -12.73 -18.87 -21.98
CA LEU A 246 -12.00 -18.86 -20.72
C LEU A 246 -10.50 -19.05 -20.94
N ILE A 247 -10.11 -19.98 -21.81
CA ILE A 247 -8.71 -20.25 -22.17
C ILE A 247 -8.07 -18.99 -22.80
N GLN A 248 -8.77 -18.29 -23.69
CA GLN A 248 -8.30 -17.03 -24.26
C GLN A 248 -8.09 -15.95 -23.19
N ALA A 249 -9.04 -15.78 -22.25
CA ALA A 249 -8.88 -14.84 -21.14
C ALA A 249 -7.66 -15.21 -20.25
N ILE A 250 -7.49 -16.49 -19.90
CA ILE A 250 -6.34 -16.96 -19.11
C ILE A 250 -5.01 -16.69 -19.84
N HIS A 251 -4.93 -16.93 -21.16
CA HIS A 251 -3.72 -16.64 -21.94
C HIS A 251 -3.40 -15.14 -22.04
N ARG A 252 -4.39 -14.24 -21.97
CA ARG A 252 -4.15 -12.79 -21.86
C ARG A 252 -3.69 -12.38 -20.47
N ILE A 253 -4.30 -12.94 -19.43
CA ILE A 253 -3.94 -12.66 -18.02
C ILE A 253 -2.52 -13.16 -17.71
N PHE A 254 -2.12 -14.31 -18.26
CA PHE A 254 -0.80 -14.90 -18.08
C PHE A 254 -0.07 -15.05 -19.43
N PRO A 255 0.58 -14.00 -19.95
CA PRO A 255 1.28 -14.02 -21.23
C PRO A 255 2.63 -14.74 -21.13
N LEU A 256 2.58 -16.08 -21.04
CA LEU A 256 3.74 -16.98 -20.93
C LEU A 256 4.73 -16.91 -22.13
N GLY A 257 4.39 -16.16 -23.19
CA GLY A 257 5.19 -16.02 -24.41
C GLY A 257 6.13 -14.80 -24.48
N ARG A 258 6.12 -13.89 -23.50
CA ARG A 258 7.10 -12.77 -23.43
C ARG A 258 8.44 -13.28 -22.93
N GLY A 259 9.53 -12.82 -23.54
CA GLY A 259 10.89 -13.29 -23.26
C GLY A 259 11.43 -12.80 -21.91
N LEU A 260 12.45 -13.48 -21.37
CA LEU A 260 13.18 -12.95 -20.22
C LEU A 260 13.98 -11.70 -20.65
N PHE A 261 13.98 -10.67 -19.79
CA PHE A 261 14.71 -9.40 -19.96
C PHE A 261 14.14 -8.42 -21.00
N GLU A 262 12.84 -8.46 -21.29
CA GLU A 262 12.19 -7.37 -22.04
C GLU A 262 12.29 -6.03 -21.28
N ASP A 263 12.08 -6.06 -19.95
CA ASP A 263 12.27 -4.91 -19.05
C ASP A 263 13.55 -5.05 -18.21
N LYS A 264 14.19 -3.91 -17.92
CA LYS A 264 15.32 -3.82 -16.96
C LYS A 264 14.76 -3.59 -15.55
N VAL A 265 14.91 -4.58 -14.67
CA VAL A 265 14.32 -4.56 -13.30
C VAL A 265 15.37 -5.02 -12.28
N ALA A 266 15.24 -4.59 -11.02
CA ALA A 266 16.16 -4.92 -9.93
C ALA A 266 15.95 -6.35 -9.37
N ASN A 267 15.83 -7.34 -10.27
CA ASN A 267 15.65 -8.75 -9.93
C ASN A 267 16.97 -9.53 -10.05
N PHE A 268 17.01 -10.73 -9.48
CA PHE A 268 18.18 -11.61 -9.48
C PHE A 268 18.71 -11.87 -10.89
N TRP A 269 17.80 -12.16 -11.82
CA TRP A 269 18.16 -12.48 -13.21
C TRP A 269 18.86 -11.32 -13.90
N CYS A 270 18.38 -10.08 -13.73
CA CYS A 270 18.96 -8.91 -14.39
C CYS A 270 20.34 -8.60 -13.81
N ALA A 271 20.48 -8.64 -12.49
CA ALA A 271 21.76 -8.44 -11.80
C ALA A 271 22.80 -9.49 -12.22
N VAL A 272 22.43 -10.78 -12.24
CA VAL A 272 23.31 -11.86 -12.71
C VAL A 272 23.64 -11.69 -14.19
N ASN A 273 22.68 -11.29 -15.04
CA ASN A 273 22.87 -11.09 -16.48
C ASN A 273 23.83 -9.94 -16.83
N VAL A 274 24.17 -9.04 -15.90
CA VAL A 274 25.28 -8.09 -16.07
C VAL A 274 26.62 -8.83 -16.16
N ILE A 275 26.85 -9.77 -15.24
CA ILE A 275 28.12 -10.49 -15.04
C ILE A 275 28.19 -11.75 -15.92
N VAL A 276 27.20 -12.64 -15.81
CA VAL A 276 27.11 -13.91 -16.52
C VAL A 276 25.99 -13.78 -17.54
N LYS A 277 26.27 -13.86 -18.85
CA LYS A 277 25.25 -13.68 -19.91
C LYS A 277 24.30 -14.88 -20.01
N VAL A 278 23.42 -15.06 -19.02
CA VAL A 278 22.48 -16.19 -18.90
C VAL A 278 21.66 -16.42 -20.18
N ARG A 279 21.31 -15.34 -20.89
CA ARG A 279 20.60 -15.40 -22.19
C ARG A 279 21.37 -16.16 -23.29
N GLN A 280 22.70 -16.20 -23.23
CA GLN A 280 23.55 -16.94 -24.17
C GLN A 280 23.77 -18.40 -23.74
N LEU A 281 23.49 -18.73 -22.47
CA LEU A 281 23.78 -20.03 -21.87
C LEU A 281 22.55 -20.97 -21.82
N ALA A 282 21.33 -20.42 -21.84
CA ALA A 282 20.10 -21.19 -21.65
C ALA A 282 18.95 -20.74 -22.57
N SER A 283 18.10 -21.68 -22.97
CA SER A 283 16.88 -21.37 -23.72
C SER A 283 15.86 -20.62 -22.85
N VAL A 284 14.98 -19.84 -23.48
CA VAL A 284 13.90 -19.09 -22.80
C VAL A 284 13.03 -20.03 -21.93
N LYS A 285 12.73 -21.24 -22.42
CA LYS A 285 11.95 -22.26 -21.69
C LYS A 285 12.72 -22.82 -20.49
N THR A 286 14.01 -23.13 -20.65
CA THR A 286 14.88 -23.60 -19.55
C THR A 286 14.94 -22.55 -18.44
N LEU A 287 15.06 -21.28 -18.84
CA LEU A 287 15.21 -20.15 -17.95
C LEU A 287 13.90 -19.79 -17.23
N ALA A 288 12.74 -19.94 -17.90
CA ALA A 288 11.43 -19.90 -17.27
C ALA A 288 11.30 -20.99 -16.18
N ASN A 289 11.64 -22.23 -16.49
CA ASN A 289 11.61 -23.33 -15.51
C ASN A 289 12.55 -23.06 -14.33
N LEU A 290 13.77 -22.58 -14.57
CA LEU A 290 14.73 -22.26 -13.52
C LEU A 290 14.22 -21.14 -12.60
N SER A 291 13.62 -20.09 -13.18
CA SER A 291 13.03 -18.99 -12.41
C SER A 291 11.81 -19.41 -11.59
N LEU A 292 10.99 -20.33 -12.10
CA LEU A 292 9.90 -20.95 -11.33
C LEU A 292 10.44 -21.73 -10.13
N ILE A 293 11.45 -22.59 -10.34
CA ILE A 293 12.08 -23.36 -9.26
C ILE A 293 12.71 -22.44 -8.21
N ALA A 294 13.46 -21.41 -8.63
CA ALA A 294 14.07 -20.43 -7.72
C ALA A 294 13.01 -19.66 -6.92
N THR A 295 11.93 -19.24 -7.56
CA THR A 295 10.80 -18.55 -6.89
C THR A 295 10.13 -19.44 -5.86
N LEU A 296 9.81 -20.68 -6.21
CA LEU A 296 9.19 -21.64 -5.28
C LEU A 296 10.12 -21.95 -4.11
N ALA A 297 11.41 -22.20 -4.37
CA ALA A 297 12.42 -22.43 -3.34
C ALA A 297 12.58 -21.23 -2.39
N ALA A 298 12.49 -20.00 -2.90
CA ALA A 298 12.61 -18.79 -2.10
C ALA A 298 11.37 -18.51 -1.21
N ILE A 299 10.17 -18.91 -1.64
CA ILE A 299 8.91 -18.72 -0.89
C ILE A 299 8.70 -19.83 0.16
N LEU A 300 9.16 -21.05 -0.14
CA LEU A 300 8.88 -22.25 0.65
C LEU A 300 9.23 -22.11 2.15
N PRO A 301 10.36 -21.53 2.57
CA PRO A 301 10.70 -21.41 4.00
C PRO A 301 9.66 -20.61 4.79
N GLY A 302 9.27 -19.42 4.32
CA GLY A 302 8.28 -18.57 5.01
C GLY A 302 6.90 -19.21 5.11
N VAL A 303 6.50 -19.95 4.08
CA VAL A 303 5.25 -20.75 4.05
C VAL A 303 5.31 -21.90 5.07
N LEU A 304 6.37 -22.71 5.05
CA LEU A 304 6.51 -23.87 5.93
C LEU A 304 6.59 -23.45 7.41
N ILE A 305 7.35 -22.41 7.73
CA ILE A 305 7.48 -21.92 9.11
C ILE A 305 6.10 -21.50 9.67
N MET A 306 5.30 -20.75 8.90
CA MET A 306 3.98 -20.31 9.35
C MET A 306 2.97 -21.46 9.55
N ILE A 307 3.00 -22.47 8.67
CA ILE A 307 2.19 -23.68 8.83
C ILE A 307 2.65 -24.48 10.06
N TRP A 308 3.96 -24.68 10.22
CA TRP A 308 4.56 -25.45 11.32
C TRP A 308 4.28 -24.81 12.69
N ILE A 309 4.39 -23.48 12.83
CA ILE A 309 4.03 -22.78 14.07
C ILE A 309 2.54 -22.96 14.37
N SER A 310 1.68 -22.80 13.36
CA SER A 310 0.22 -22.96 13.54
C SER A 310 -0.14 -24.39 13.99
N TRP A 311 0.51 -25.41 13.42
CA TRP A 311 0.39 -26.81 13.84
C TRP A 311 0.89 -27.03 15.27
N LYS A 312 2.09 -26.53 15.63
CA LYS A 312 2.66 -26.68 16.97
C LYS A 312 1.80 -26.01 18.05
N LEU A 313 1.18 -24.87 17.74
CA LEU A 313 0.19 -24.24 18.62
C LEU A 313 -1.08 -25.12 18.79
N SER A 314 -1.51 -25.85 17.76
CA SER A 314 -2.60 -26.85 17.84
C SER A 314 -2.27 -27.99 18.80
N CYS A 315 -1.03 -28.51 18.76
CA CYS A 315 -0.59 -29.57 19.67
C CYS A 315 -0.61 -29.10 21.13
N LYS A 316 -0.04 -27.92 21.43
CA LYS A 316 -0.05 -27.32 22.77
C LYS A 316 -1.49 -27.07 23.26
N ALA A 317 -2.35 -26.56 22.38
CA ALA A 317 -3.78 -26.37 22.65
C ALA A 317 -4.50 -27.67 23.04
N SER A 318 -4.24 -28.76 22.30
CA SER A 318 -4.84 -30.06 22.55
C SER A 318 -4.38 -30.65 23.89
N GLN A 319 -3.10 -30.52 24.22
CA GLN A 319 -2.56 -30.90 25.54
C GLN A 319 -3.18 -30.07 26.68
N SER A 320 -3.36 -28.76 26.52
CA SER A 320 -3.97 -27.92 27.56
C SER A 320 -5.46 -28.22 27.80
N LEU A 321 -6.17 -28.67 26.76
CA LEU A 321 -7.57 -29.11 26.85
C LEU A 321 -7.70 -30.45 27.58
N LEU A 322 -6.76 -31.38 27.35
CA LEU A 322 -6.69 -32.66 28.10
C LEU A 322 -6.39 -32.42 29.59
N ASN A 323 -5.53 -31.45 29.91
CA ASN A 323 -5.14 -31.09 31.29
C ASN A 323 -6.17 -30.21 32.03
N GLN A 324 -7.47 -30.33 31.71
CA GLN A 324 -8.61 -29.67 32.36
C GLN A 324 -8.57 -28.12 32.46
N SER A 325 -7.69 -27.43 31.71
CA SER A 325 -7.73 -25.96 31.68
C SER A 325 -8.98 -25.49 30.90
N SER A 326 -9.94 -24.90 31.63
CA SER A 326 -11.32 -24.70 31.14
C SER A 326 -11.50 -23.52 30.17
N GLN A 327 -10.40 -23.01 29.59
CA GLN A 327 -10.43 -21.83 28.75
C GLN A 327 -10.62 -22.20 27.27
N PRO A 328 -11.65 -21.66 26.58
CA PRO A 328 -11.87 -21.95 25.17
C PRO A 328 -10.72 -21.38 24.32
N LEU A 329 -10.23 -22.20 23.39
CA LEU A 329 -9.14 -21.81 22.49
C LEU A 329 -9.50 -20.54 21.69
N PRO A 330 -8.64 -19.51 21.63
CA PRO A 330 -8.97 -18.28 20.94
C PRO A 330 -9.18 -18.53 19.45
N SER A 331 -10.26 -18.01 18.88
CA SER A 331 -10.63 -18.27 17.48
C SER A 331 -9.68 -17.68 16.43
N ILE A 332 -8.82 -16.75 16.84
CA ILE A 332 -7.74 -16.17 16.02
C ILE A 332 -6.40 -16.70 16.58
N PRO A 333 -5.60 -17.43 15.79
CA PRO A 333 -4.27 -17.85 16.23
C PRO A 333 -3.32 -16.65 16.31
N THR A 334 -2.37 -16.69 17.22
CA THR A 334 -1.28 -15.69 17.35
C THR A 334 -0.42 -15.57 16.09
N THR A 335 -0.44 -16.56 15.19
CA THR A 335 0.24 -16.52 13.89
C THR A 335 -0.26 -15.42 12.95
N ILE A 336 -1.40 -14.77 13.25
CA ILE A 336 -1.81 -13.51 12.59
C ILE A 336 -0.72 -12.42 12.68
N GLU A 337 0.12 -12.45 13.71
CA GLU A 337 1.23 -11.50 13.88
C GLU A 337 2.40 -11.69 12.89
N LEU A 338 2.50 -12.88 12.30
CA LEU A 338 3.53 -13.22 11.29
C LEU A 338 3.11 -12.84 9.87
N VAL A 339 1.80 -12.67 9.64
CA VAL A 339 1.23 -12.45 8.29
C VAL A 339 1.86 -11.27 7.54
N PRO A 340 2.14 -10.09 8.14
CA PRO A 340 2.85 -9.03 7.44
C PRO A 340 4.26 -9.44 6.96
N PHE A 341 5.01 -10.18 7.77
CA PHE A 341 6.35 -10.64 7.41
C PHE A 341 6.33 -11.72 6.33
N THR A 342 5.40 -12.68 6.40
CA THR A 342 5.27 -13.73 5.38
C THR A 342 4.71 -13.20 4.05
N LEU A 343 3.83 -12.21 4.08
CA LEU A 343 3.41 -11.45 2.90
C LEU A 343 4.58 -10.71 2.24
N PHE A 344 5.39 -10.01 3.04
CA PHE A 344 6.59 -9.33 2.54
C PHE A 344 7.56 -10.34 1.92
N ASN A 345 7.87 -11.42 2.63
CA ASN A 345 8.78 -12.47 2.18
C ASN A 345 8.32 -13.15 0.88
N SER A 346 7.04 -13.53 0.80
CA SER A 346 6.44 -14.10 -0.42
C SER A 346 6.53 -13.12 -1.59
N SER A 347 6.11 -11.87 -1.40
CA SER A 347 6.06 -10.88 -2.49
C SER A 347 7.45 -10.41 -2.95
N ILE A 348 8.43 -10.28 -2.06
CA ILE A 348 9.81 -9.93 -2.45
C ILE A 348 10.52 -11.12 -3.10
N ALA A 349 10.23 -12.37 -2.70
CA ALA A 349 10.74 -13.57 -3.36
C ALA A 349 10.22 -13.66 -4.81
N PHE A 350 8.93 -13.43 -5.05
CA PHE A 350 8.39 -13.31 -6.41
C PHE A 350 9.06 -12.17 -7.19
N TYR A 351 9.22 -10.97 -6.61
CA TYR A 351 9.89 -9.85 -7.28
C TYR A 351 11.36 -10.16 -7.66
N LEU A 352 12.10 -10.84 -6.79
CA LEU A 352 13.51 -11.15 -7.01
C LEU A 352 13.73 -12.30 -8.00
N PHE A 353 12.90 -13.36 -7.95
CA PHE A 353 13.19 -14.62 -8.64
C PHE A 353 12.20 -14.99 -9.76
N SER A 354 11.06 -14.29 -9.92
CA SER A 354 10.11 -14.58 -11.00
C SER A 354 10.71 -14.32 -12.39
N PHE A 355 10.20 -15.05 -13.38
CA PHE A 355 10.50 -14.88 -14.79
C PHE A 355 10.11 -13.48 -15.28
N GLN A 356 8.84 -13.12 -15.08
CA GLN A 356 8.28 -11.83 -15.48
C GLN A 356 8.05 -10.99 -14.23
N VAL A 357 8.70 -9.83 -14.22
CA VAL A 357 8.68 -8.80 -13.17
C VAL A 357 8.78 -7.47 -13.90
N HIS A 358 8.09 -6.44 -13.42
CA HIS A 358 8.17 -5.08 -13.96
C HIS A 358 8.74 -4.15 -12.89
N GLU A 359 9.31 -3.00 -13.29
CA GLU A 359 9.78 -1.95 -12.36
C GLU A 359 8.71 -1.63 -11.28
N LYS A 360 7.44 -1.62 -11.71
CA LYS A 360 6.23 -1.29 -10.94
C LYS A 360 5.79 -2.36 -9.92
N SER A 361 6.21 -3.62 -10.02
CA SER A 361 5.72 -4.68 -9.12
C SER A 361 6.37 -4.65 -7.72
N ILE A 362 7.37 -3.78 -7.49
CA ILE A 362 7.93 -3.49 -6.15
C ILE A 362 6.89 -2.92 -5.17
N LEU A 363 5.76 -2.42 -5.68
CA LEU A 363 4.59 -2.03 -4.88
C LEU A 363 4.02 -3.17 -4.03
N LEU A 364 4.20 -4.42 -4.45
CA LEU A 364 3.65 -5.59 -3.75
C LEU A 364 4.39 -5.86 -2.43
N PRO A 365 5.74 -5.88 -2.37
CA PRO A 365 6.48 -5.79 -1.11
C PRO A 365 6.19 -4.55 -0.25
N ILE A 366 5.86 -3.40 -0.86
CA ILE A 366 5.66 -2.15 -0.10
C ILE A 366 4.42 -2.20 0.81
N LEU A 367 3.29 -2.77 0.37
CA LEU A 367 2.10 -2.89 1.23
C LEU A 367 2.40 -3.58 2.59
N PRO A 368 2.88 -4.83 2.64
CA PRO A 368 3.18 -5.49 3.92
C PRO A 368 4.32 -4.82 4.69
N LEU A 369 5.30 -4.19 4.03
CA LEU A 369 6.31 -3.39 4.71
C LEU A 369 5.68 -2.24 5.51
N LEU A 370 4.72 -1.52 4.93
CA LEU A 370 4.02 -0.43 5.62
C LEU A 370 3.21 -0.95 6.83
N LEU A 371 2.66 -2.16 6.75
CA LEU A 371 1.99 -2.80 7.89
C LEU A 371 2.98 -3.16 9.01
N ILE A 372 4.17 -3.67 8.66
CA ILE A 372 5.27 -3.92 9.61
C ILE A 372 5.69 -2.62 10.30
N ILE A 373 5.93 -1.55 9.52
CA ILE A 373 6.28 -0.22 10.05
C ILE A 373 5.18 0.31 11.01
N SER A 374 3.90 0.16 10.66
CA SER A 374 2.79 0.50 11.55
C SER A 374 2.79 -0.32 12.85
N LYS A 375 3.13 -1.62 12.81
CA LYS A 375 3.26 -2.47 14.02
C LYS A 375 4.40 -1.97 14.91
N HIS A 376 5.55 -1.61 14.34
CA HIS A 376 6.66 -1.00 15.09
C HIS A 376 6.25 0.33 15.74
N GLN A 377 5.54 1.21 15.03
CA GLN A 377 5.06 2.48 15.60
C GLN A 377 4.09 2.29 16.78
N LYS A 378 3.21 1.28 16.74
CA LYS A 378 2.35 0.89 17.87
C LYS A 378 3.18 0.47 19.08
N ASN A 379 4.26 -0.28 18.87
CA ASN A 379 5.09 -0.85 19.94
C ASN A 379 6.17 0.11 20.48
N ARG A 380 6.45 1.23 19.78
CA ARG A 380 7.47 2.25 20.12
C ARG A 380 7.34 2.89 21.52
N LYS A 381 6.25 2.63 22.24
CA LYS A 381 5.99 3.10 23.62
C LYS A 381 6.46 2.16 24.74
N ARG A 382 7.07 1.01 24.43
CA ARG A 382 7.80 0.22 25.43
C ARG A 382 9.27 0.63 25.36
N ASP A 383 9.77 1.22 26.45
CA ASP A 383 11.11 1.83 26.54
C ASP A 383 12.29 0.81 26.50
N THR A 384 12.03 -0.44 26.13
CA THR A 384 13.07 -1.44 25.88
C THR A 384 13.68 -1.23 24.50
N CYS A 385 14.60 -0.27 24.40
CA CYS A 385 15.38 -0.02 23.19
C CYS A 385 16.43 -1.14 22.99
N THR A 386 15.97 -2.33 22.61
CA THR A 386 16.87 -3.40 22.16
C THR A 386 17.46 -2.99 20.81
N THR A 387 18.79 -3.05 20.68
CA THR A 387 19.55 -2.59 19.50
C THR A 387 19.03 -3.08 18.15
N ASN A 388 18.45 -4.28 18.11
CA ASN A 388 17.83 -4.87 16.92
C ASN A 388 16.62 -4.06 16.38
N PHE A 389 15.78 -3.47 17.24
CA PHE A 389 14.58 -2.74 16.83
C PHE A 389 14.89 -1.46 16.05
N GLN A 390 15.97 -0.75 16.39
CA GLN A 390 16.39 0.42 15.63
C GLN A 390 16.86 0.01 14.22
N THR A 391 17.56 -1.12 14.09
CA THR A 391 18.05 -1.60 12.79
C THR A 391 16.92 -2.07 11.86
N ASP A 392 15.81 -2.57 12.40
CA ASP A 392 14.61 -2.89 11.59
C ASP A 392 13.99 -1.63 11.00
N TRP A 393 13.81 -0.60 11.84
CA TRP A 393 13.26 0.68 11.42
C TRP A 393 14.12 1.30 10.31
N GLU A 394 15.44 1.36 10.50
CA GLU A 394 16.39 1.87 9.50
C GLU A 394 16.31 1.10 8.17
N LEU A 395 16.28 -0.25 8.21
CA LEU A 395 16.17 -1.07 7.01
C LEU A 395 14.83 -0.91 6.29
N CYS A 396 13.72 -0.78 7.04
CA CYS A 396 12.40 -0.52 6.46
C CYS A 396 12.32 0.85 5.79
N CYS A 397 12.92 1.89 6.39
CA CYS A 397 13.04 3.22 5.78
C CYS A 397 13.90 3.17 4.51
N LEU A 398 15.03 2.46 4.57
CA LEU A 398 15.95 2.27 3.45
C LEU A 398 15.24 1.59 2.27
N PHE A 399 14.56 0.46 2.50
CA PHE A 399 13.82 -0.24 1.45
C PHE A 399 12.75 0.66 0.82
N SER A 400 11.96 1.39 1.62
CA SER A 400 10.89 2.27 1.14
C SER A 400 11.40 3.46 0.31
N ASN A 401 12.64 3.91 0.55
CA ASN A 401 13.32 4.93 -0.26
C ASN A 401 13.92 4.32 -1.53
N VAL A 402 14.54 3.14 -1.42
CA VAL A 402 15.19 2.44 -2.53
C VAL A 402 14.16 1.88 -3.52
N SER A 403 12.94 1.53 -3.09
CA SER A 403 11.85 1.17 -3.99
C SER A 403 11.45 2.33 -4.90
N VAL A 404 11.33 3.55 -4.39
CA VAL A 404 11.04 4.74 -5.23
C VAL A 404 12.21 5.00 -6.17
N PHE A 405 13.46 4.90 -5.66
CA PHE A 405 14.67 5.02 -6.46
C PHE A 405 14.74 4.01 -7.62
N SER A 406 14.38 2.75 -7.39
CA SER A 406 14.36 1.72 -8.44
C SER A 406 13.39 2.04 -9.59
N MET A 407 12.35 2.85 -9.33
CA MET A 407 11.37 3.30 -10.32
C MET A 407 11.75 4.65 -10.97
N TRP A 408 12.88 5.26 -10.61
CA TRP A 408 13.33 6.53 -11.21
C TRP A 408 13.44 6.49 -12.75
N PRO A 409 13.97 5.43 -13.40
CA PRO A 409 14.07 5.40 -14.87
C PRO A 409 12.70 5.43 -15.57
N LEU A 410 11.66 4.83 -14.97
CA LEU A 410 10.27 4.99 -15.41
C LEU A 410 9.77 6.42 -15.20
N LEU A 411 9.84 6.92 -13.98
CA LEU A 411 9.31 8.24 -13.61
C LEU A 411 9.99 9.38 -14.38
N ARG A 412 11.28 9.24 -14.72
CA ARG A 412 12.01 10.17 -15.59
C ARG A 412 11.48 10.16 -17.02
N ARG A 413 11.19 8.99 -17.60
CA ARG A 413 10.58 8.87 -18.95
C ARG A 413 9.21 9.55 -19.02
N ASP A 414 8.44 9.52 -17.94
CA ASP A 414 7.14 10.17 -17.84
C ASP A 414 7.19 11.67 -17.48
N GLY A 415 8.38 12.23 -17.26
CA GLY A 415 8.56 13.63 -16.85
C GLY A 415 8.17 13.94 -15.39
N LEU A 416 8.08 12.93 -14.53
CA LEU A 416 7.64 13.03 -13.13
C LEU A 416 8.78 13.34 -12.14
N SER A 417 9.91 13.86 -12.62
CA SER A 417 11.12 14.08 -11.82
C SER A 417 10.93 15.06 -10.65
N LEU A 418 10.09 16.08 -10.81
CA LEU A 418 9.80 17.04 -9.73
C LEU A 418 8.98 16.39 -8.61
N GLN A 419 7.95 15.63 -8.99
CA GLN A 419 7.07 14.90 -8.07
C GLN A 419 7.84 13.83 -7.30
N TYR A 420 8.77 13.12 -7.97
CA TYR A 420 9.69 12.18 -7.34
C TYR A 420 10.49 12.83 -6.19
N ILE A 421 11.16 13.96 -6.44
CA ILE A 421 11.99 14.63 -5.42
C ILE A 421 11.12 15.12 -4.26
N ILE A 422 10.03 15.84 -4.56
CA ILE A 422 9.16 16.43 -3.53
C ILE A 422 8.54 15.34 -2.65
N SER A 423 8.04 14.25 -3.24
CA SER A 423 7.38 13.19 -2.49
C SER A 423 8.35 12.41 -1.60
N ILE A 424 9.56 12.09 -2.07
CA ILE A 424 10.59 11.44 -1.23
C ILE A 424 10.98 12.35 -0.06
N VAL A 425 11.29 13.62 -0.30
CA VAL A 425 11.69 14.57 0.77
C VAL A 425 10.56 14.74 1.80
N SER A 426 9.33 14.98 1.33
CA SER A 426 8.16 15.14 2.19
C SER A 426 7.85 13.87 2.99
N TYR A 427 8.03 12.69 2.40
CA TYR A 427 7.78 11.42 3.06
C TYR A 427 8.80 11.12 4.15
N ASN A 428 10.09 11.33 3.89
CA ASN A 428 11.13 11.16 4.90
C ASN A 428 10.96 12.13 6.08
N HIS A 429 10.56 13.38 5.79
CA HIS A 429 10.19 14.34 6.81
C HIS A 429 8.99 13.87 7.63
N LEU A 430 7.91 13.41 6.98
CA LEU A 430 6.74 12.85 7.65
C LEU A 430 7.09 11.68 8.58
N MET A 431 7.99 10.78 8.14
CA MET A 431 8.47 9.64 8.92
C MET A 431 9.29 10.04 10.17
N GLY A 432 9.76 11.29 10.24
CA GLY A 432 10.81 11.69 11.17
C GLY A 432 12.15 11.01 10.91
N TYR A 433 12.36 10.47 9.70
CA TYR A 433 13.59 9.79 9.32
C TYR A 433 14.53 10.75 8.60
N ASN A 434 15.68 11.00 9.21
CA ASN A 434 16.72 11.83 8.63
C ASN A 434 17.95 10.97 8.28
N PRO A 435 18.18 10.59 7.02
CA PRO A 435 19.35 9.80 6.63
C PRO A 435 20.67 10.56 6.91
N LEU A 436 20.65 11.90 6.90
CA LEU A 436 21.82 12.72 7.21
C LEU A 436 22.16 12.73 8.71
N ALA A 437 21.23 12.34 9.59
CA ALA A 437 21.52 12.21 11.03
C ALA A 437 22.43 11.01 11.33
N LEU A 438 22.47 9.99 10.45
CA LEU A 438 23.35 8.83 10.60
C LEU A 438 24.84 9.22 10.60
N PHE A 439 25.23 10.26 9.87
CA PHE A 439 26.60 10.82 9.90
C PHE A 439 26.98 11.49 11.22
N ARG A 440 26.00 11.81 12.07
CA ARG A 440 26.18 12.60 13.31
C ARG A 440 26.21 11.74 14.57
N LEU A 441 26.01 10.42 14.44
CA LEU A 441 26.03 9.48 15.56
C LEU A 441 27.47 9.08 15.89
N SER A 442 27.90 9.32 17.12
CA SER A 442 29.25 9.02 17.62
C SER A 442 29.59 7.52 17.70
N GLN A 443 28.65 6.63 17.37
CA GLN A 443 28.85 5.18 17.28
C GLN A 443 28.41 4.69 15.90
N ILE A 444 29.36 4.63 14.97
CA ILE A 444 29.10 4.16 13.60
C ILE A 444 29.07 2.63 13.60
N ASN A 445 27.86 2.07 13.70
CA ASN A 445 27.65 0.64 13.48
C ASN A 445 27.85 0.29 12.00
N ILE A 446 28.38 -0.91 11.72
CA ILE A 446 28.63 -1.37 10.33
C ILE A 446 27.35 -1.37 9.46
N LYS A 447 26.19 -1.67 10.06
CA LYS A 447 24.87 -1.58 9.39
C LYS A 447 24.52 -0.14 8.98
N SER A 448 24.81 0.83 9.83
CA SER A 448 24.56 2.26 9.56
C SER A 448 25.56 2.81 8.53
N LEU A 449 26.81 2.34 8.54
CA LEU A 449 27.80 2.62 7.49
C LEU A 449 27.34 2.13 6.11
N LEU A 450 26.85 0.89 6.03
CA LEU A 450 26.30 0.32 4.78
C LEU A 450 25.10 1.13 4.27
N THR A 451 24.18 1.52 5.16
CA THR A 451 23.04 2.39 4.84
C THR A 451 23.49 3.76 4.28
N ILE A 452 24.51 4.38 4.90
CA ILE A 452 25.13 5.62 4.41
C ILE A 452 25.72 5.42 3.01
N PHE A 453 26.46 4.33 2.78
CA PHE A 453 27.08 4.04 1.48
C PHE A 453 26.03 3.87 0.37
N ILE A 454 24.90 3.23 0.68
CA ILE A 454 23.79 3.09 -0.28
C ILE A 454 23.18 4.45 -0.63
N TYR A 455 22.92 5.32 0.35
CA TYR A 455 22.42 6.67 0.08
C TYR A 455 23.43 7.53 -0.72
N LEU A 456 24.73 7.41 -0.42
CA LEU A 456 25.77 8.07 -1.20
C LEU A 456 25.81 7.55 -2.64
N GLY A 457 25.64 6.23 -2.84
CA GLY A 457 25.49 5.62 -4.16
C GLY A 457 24.29 6.14 -4.94
N MET A 458 23.11 6.25 -4.29
CA MET A 458 21.91 6.84 -4.90
C MET A 458 22.14 8.29 -5.37
N VAL A 459 22.75 9.12 -4.52
CA VAL A 459 23.08 10.52 -4.86
C VAL A 459 24.11 10.59 -5.98
N THR A 460 25.12 9.72 -5.95
CA THR A 460 26.17 9.64 -6.99
C THR A 460 25.59 9.23 -8.34
N ILE A 461 24.64 8.29 -8.38
CA ILE A 461 23.95 7.89 -9.62
C ILE A 461 23.11 9.06 -10.17
N HIS A 462 22.32 9.75 -9.32
CA HIS A 462 21.51 10.90 -9.73
C HIS A 462 22.34 12.09 -10.23
N LEU A 463 23.47 12.40 -9.58
CA LEU A 463 24.38 13.45 -10.01
C LEU A 463 25.14 13.05 -11.28
N GLY A 464 25.62 11.81 -11.35
CA GLY A 464 26.29 11.26 -12.52
C GLY A 464 25.40 11.31 -13.77
N GLU A 465 24.14 10.87 -13.66
CA GLU A 465 23.17 10.88 -14.76
C GLU A 465 22.81 12.30 -15.24
N LYS A 466 23.01 13.32 -14.40
CA LYS A 466 22.77 14.73 -14.73
C LYS A 466 24.01 15.44 -15.32
N VAL A 467 25.21 15.03 -14.93
CA VAL A 467 26.48 15.72 -15.26
C VAL A 467 27.25 15.00 -16.37
N VAL A 468 27.12 13.68 -16.50
CA VAL A 468 27.94 12.85 -17.38
C VAL A 468 27.06 12.15 -18.40
N GLU A 469 27.35 12.33 -19.69
CA GLU A 469 26.70 11.56 -20.75
C GLU A 469 27.09 10.07 -20.66
N PRO A 470 26.14 9.13 -20.83
CA PRO A 470 26.46 7.71 -20.80
C PRO A 470 27.42 7.36 -21.95
N PRO A 471 28.51 6.59 -21.70
CA PRO A 471 29.44 6.21 -22.74
C PRO A 471 28.73 5.50 -23.90
N LYS A 472 29.07 5.80 -25.16
CA LYS A 472 28.40 5.22 -26.36
C LYS A 472 28.36 3.69 -26.39
N ARG A 473 29.30 3.01 -25.70
CA ARG A 473 29.35 1.55 -25.53
C ARG A 473 28.29 1.01 -24.53
N PHE A 474 27.84 1.82 -23.60
CA PHE A 474 26.92 1.49 -22.51
C PHE A 474 25.84 2.59 -22.35
N PRO A 475 24.90 2.73 -23.30
CA PRO A 475 23.89 3.79 -23.28
C PRO A 475 22.98 3.75 -22.03
N ASP A 476 22.78 2.56 -21.47
CA ASP A 476 21.91 2.30 -20.32
C ASP A 476 22.66 2.27 -18.96
N LEU A 477 23.89 2.77 -18.88
CA LEU A 477 24.76 2.60 -17.72
C LEU A 477 24.09 2.98 -16.38
N PHE A 478 23.50 4.18 -16.30
CA PHE A 478 22.85 4.67 -15.08
C PHE A 478 21.62 3.84 -14.67
N VAL A 479 20.86 3.33 -15.64
CA VAL A 479 19.73 2.43 -15.39
C VAL A 479 20.24 1.13 -14.76
N VAL A 480 21.27 0.52 -15.33
CA VAL A 480 21.87 -0.72 -14.79
C VAL A 480 22.48 -0.49 -13.40
N MET A 481 23.15 0.65 -13.17
CA MET A 481 23.69 1.01 -11.85
C MET A 481 22.59 1.16 -10.79
N ASN A 482 21.49 1.86 -11.11
CA ASN A 482 20.35 2.01 -10.21
C ASN A 482 19.76 0.65 -9.82
N LEU A 483 19.49 -0.20 -10.81
CA LEU A 483 18.87 -1.52 -10.58
C LEU A 483 19.82 -2.46 -9.83
N SER A 484 21.13 -2.38 -10.07
CA SER A 484 22.14 -3.18 -9.35
C SER A 484 22.23 -2.77 -7.87
N LEU A 485 22.24 -1.47 -7.58
CA LEU A 485 22.22 -0.96 -6.20
C LEU A 485 20.91 -1.37 -5.49
N SER A 486 19.78 -1.22 -6.17
CA SER A 486 18.46 -1.57 -5.64
C SER A 486 18.34 -3.07 -5.34
N PHE A 487 18.86 -3.93 -6.22
CA PHE A 487 18.87 -5.39 -6.04
C PHE A 487 19.60 -5.81 -4.75
N VAL A 488 20.73 -5.18 -4.41
CA VAL A 488 21.47 -5.47 -3.15
C VAL A 488 20.59 -5.23 -1.93
N VAL A 489 19.84 -4.13 -1.90
CA VAL A 489 18.93 -3.80 -0.80
C VAL A 489 17.75 -4.75 -0.76
N PHE A 490 17.14 -5.06 -1.91
CA PHE A 490 16.00 -5.97 -1.99
C PHE A 490 16.37 -7.40 -1.57
N GLY A 491 17.55 -7.89 -1.98
CA GLY A 491 18.10 -9.17 -1.53
C GLY A 491 18.38 -9.20 -0.02
N ALA A 492 18.99 -8.13 0.53
CA ALA A 492 19.20 -8.01 1.98
C ALA A 492 17.88 -8.00 2.76
N SER A 493 16.85 -7.30 2.28
CA SER A 493 15.52 -7.28 2.90
C SER A 493 14.78 -8.61 2.79
N TYR A 494 14.98 -9.39 1.72
CA TYR A 494 14.47 -10.77 1.65
C TYR A 494 15.06 -11.63 2.78
N VAL A 495 16.39 -11.63 2.95
CA VAL A 495 17.06 -12.40 4.02
C VAL A 495 16.62 -11.92 5.41
N TRP A 496 16.57 -10.61 5.64
CA TRP A 496 16.04 -10.03 6.88
C TRP A 496 14.62 -10.49 7.19
N SER A 497 13.73 -10.56 6.19
CA SER A 497 12.35 -11.00 6.40
C SER A 497 12.25 -12.47 6.81
N LEU A 498 13.12 -13.35 6.31
CA LEU A 498 13.20 -14.74 6.77
C LEU A 498 13.66 -14.81 8.23
N VAL A 499 14.72 -14.07 8.60
CA VAL A 499 15.21 -14.01 9.98
C VAL A 499 14.10 -13.53 10.92
N ARG A 500 13.34 -12.48 10.54
CA ARG A 500 12.22 -11.97 11.33
C ARG A 500 11.06 -12.96 11.46
N ILE A 501 10.73 -13.72 10.41
CA ILE A 501 9.73 -14.81 10.49
C ILE A 501 10.18 -15.88 11.50
N CYS A 502 11.46 -16.24 11.52
CA CYS A 502 12.02 -17.18 12.50
C CYS A 502 11.97 -16.62 13.92
N GLU A 503 12.44 -15.38 14.14
CA GLU A 503 12.50 -14.76 15.48
C GLU A 503 11.11 -14.51 16.10
N GLU A 504 10.17 -13.94 15.34
CA GLU A 504 8.79 -13.75 15.79
C GLU A 504 8.06 -15.10 15.92
N GLY A 505 8.39 -16.08 15.07
CA GLY A 505 7.86 -17.43 15.19
C GLY A 505 8.32 -18.16 16.46
N TRP A 506 9.58 -17.96 16.84
CA TRP A 506 10.16 -18.48 18.07
C TRP A 506 9.57 -17.80 19.31
N SER A 507 9.35 -16.48 19.25
CA SER A 507 8.72 -15.72 20.34
C SER A 507 7.29 -16.20 20.63
N ILE A 508 6.52 -16.55 19.59
CA ILE A 508 5.16 -17.10 19.69
C ILE A 508 5.14 -18.50 20.32
N LEU A 509 6.13 -19.36 20.05
CA LEU A 509 6.17 -20.72 20.58
C LEU A 509 6.69 -20.80 22.03
N GLY A 510 7.54 -19.86 22.44
CA GLY A 510 8.07 -19.73 23.80
C GLY A 510 9.21 -20.70 24.13
N PHE A 511 10.04 -20.32 25.12
CA PHE A 511 11.33 -20.94 25.43
C PHE A 511 11.31 -22.36 26.05
N ARG A 512 10.15 -22.98 26.27
CA ARG A 512 10.10 -24.36 26.78
C ARG A 512 10.40 -25.37 25.68
N LEU A 513 11.69 -25.65 25.53
CA LEU A 513 12.16 -26.98 25.16
C LEU A 513 11.88 -27.90 26.37
N GLU A 514 10.67 -28.45 26.44
CA GLU A 514 10.25 -29.33 27.53
C GLU A 514 11.02 -30.65 27.41
N SER A 515 11.80 -30.99 28.43
CA SER A 515 12.59 -32.22 28.50
C SER A 515 11.69 -33.43 28.82
N GLU A 516 10.75 -33.74 27.92
CA GLU A 516 9.87 -34.92 28.02
C GLU A 516 10.58 -36.22 27.61
N LEU A 517 11.75 -36.46 28.20
CA LEU A 517 12.51 -37.72 28.13
C LEU A 517 13.39 -37.80 29.38
N GLY A 518 12.80 -38.25 30.49
CA GLY A 518 13.54 -38.58 31.72
C GLY A 518 13.05 -37.92 33.01
N ASN A 519 11.82 -38.20 33.46
CA ASN A 519 11.57 -38.34 34.91
C ASN A 519 10.27 -39.11 35.25
N THR A 520 10.23 -40.40 34.93
CA THR A 520 9.31 -41.35 35.58
C THR A 520 10.00 -41.96 36.80
N GLY A 521 10.13 -41.17 37.87
CA GLY A 521 10.49 -41.70 39.20
C GLY A 521 9.37 -42.61 39.74
N PRO A 522 9.70 -43.69 40.48
CA PRO A 522 8.71 -44.67 40.91
C PRO A 522 7.75 -44.07 41.96
N LYS A 523 6.45 -44.21 41.73
CA LYS A 523 5.41 -43.86 42.72
C LYS A 523 5.44 -44.88 43.86
N GLN A 524 5.84 -44.45 45.05
CA GLN A 524 5.61 -45.24 46.26
C GLN A 524 4.11 -45.24 46.61
N PHE A 525 3.55 -46.44 46.78
CA PHE A 525 2.23 -46.64 47.36
C PHE A 525 2.27 -46.40 48.87
N ILE A 526 1.30 -45.68 49.41
CA ILE A 526 0.99 -45.63 50.84
C ILE A 526 -0.43 -46.17 51.02
N PRO A 527 -0.66 -47.23 51.81
CA PRO A 527 -2.01 -47.74 52.07
C PRO A 527 -2.79 -46.83 53.02
N SER A 528 -4.09 -46.67 52.77
CA SER A 528 -5.01 -45.93 53.62
C SER A 528 -5.39 -46.70 54.89
N ALA A 529 -5.22 -46.08 56.06
CA ALA A 529 -5.78 -46.57 57.32
C ALA A 529 -7.24 -46.08 57.51
N SER A 530 -8.10 -46.97 58.00
CA SER A 530 -9.52 -46.75 58.31
C SER A 530 -9.75 -46.28 59.75
N GLN A 531 -10.96 -45.77 60.05
CA GLN A 531 -11.73 -45.69 61.34
C GLN A 531 -12.61 -44.39 61.38
N PRO A 532 -13.73 -44.31 62.14
CA PRO A 532 -15.05 -44.09 61.50
C PRO A 532 -16.01 -43.09 62.20
N GLY A 533 -17.25 -42.98 61.68
CA GLY A 533 -18.47 -42.56 62.41
C GLY A 533 -18.62 -41.07 62.78
N SER A 534 -19.46 -40.25 62.11
CA SER A 534 -20.94 -40.17 62.18
C SER A 534 -21.52 -39.41 63.39
N LEU A 535 -22.16 -38.24 63.17
CA LEU A 535 -23.59 -37.92 63.51
C LEU A 535 -23.95 -36.40 63.54
N VAL A 536 -25.16 -36.10 63.02
CA VAL A 536 -26.13 -35.03 63.41
C VAL A 536 -25.87 -33.52 63.10
N ILE A 537 -26.43 -33.08 61.96
CA ILE A 537 -27.52 -32.09 61.77
C ILE A 537 -27.73 -30.98 62.83
N SER A 538 -27.69 -29.70 62.42
CA SER A 538 -28.86 -28.76 62.44
C SER A 538 -28.56 -27.35 61.91
N HIS A 539 -29.62 -26.67 61.45
CA HIS A 539 -29.65 -25.27 60.97
C HIS A 539 -29.56 -24.25 62.13
N ASP A 540 -29.06 -23.03 61.89
CA ASP A 540 -29.91 -21.85 61.61
C ASP A 540 -29.07 -20.62 61.15
N SER A 541 -29.65 -19.42 61.15
CA SER A 541 -29.41 -18.38 60.15
C SER A 541 -29.27 -16.94 60.68
N THR A 542 -29.19 -15.98 59.75
CA THR A 542 -29.34 -14.50 59.90
C THR A 542 -28.08 -13.63 60.15
N ARG A 543 -28.30 -12.30 60.16
CA ARG A 543 -27.41 -11.25 59.63
C ARG A 543 -26.88 -10.26 60.69
N GLN A 544 -25.72 -9.67 60.37
CA GLN A 544 -25.12 -8.37 60.78
C GLN A 544 -26.04 -7.24 61.34
N PRO A 545 -25.49 -6.08 61.82
CA PRO A 545 -24.38 -5.80 62.77
C PRO A 545 -24.80 -4.70 63.83
N PRO A 546 -23.92 -4.07 64.66
CA PRO A 546 -23.27 -2.80 64.25
C PRO A 546 -21.93 -2.33 64.92
N LYS A 547 -21.17 -1.55 64.13
CA LYS A 547 -20.23 -0.40 64.38
C LYS A 547 -19.73 0.04 65.79
N ARG A 548 -18.54 0.69 65.73
CA ARG A 548 -17.79 1.60 66.66
C ARG A 548 -16.68 0.91 67.48
N SER A 549 -15.49 1.49 67.73
CA SER A 549 -14.89 2.81 67.36
C SER A 549 -13.34 2.79 67.49
N SER A 550 -12.65 3.86 67.03
CA SER A 550 -11.42 4.51 67.59
C SER A 550 -10.32 3.68 68.31
N SER A 551 -9.01 3.95 68.25
CA SER A 551 -8.16 4.94 67.56
C SER A 551 -6.70 4.77 68.05
N LEU A 552 -5.71 5.19 67.25
CA LEU A 552 -4.35 5.61 67.67
C LEU A 552 -3.36 4.58 68.30
N GLN A 553 -2.16 4.58 67.72
CA GLN A 553 -0.87 4.12 68.25
C GLN A 553 -0.42 4.96 69.48
N PRO A 554 0.61 4.58 70.29
CA PRO A 554 1.83 3.85 69.90
C PRO A 554 2.38 2.77 70.85
N ARG A 555 3.32 1.96 70.34
CA ARG A 555 4.09 0.96 71.11
C ARG A 555 5.54 1.41 71.28
N ARG A 556 6.04 1.42 72.51
CA ARG A 556 7.41 1.77 72.91
C ARG A 556 8.02 0.56 73.63
N GLN A 557 9.34 0.37 73.52
CA GLN A 557 10.17 -0.51 74.38
C GLN A 557 9.88 -2.04 74.24
N THR A 558 10.82 -2.97 74.46
CA THR A 558 12.22 -2.91 74.96
C THR A 558 13.05 -4.07 74.38
N SER A 559 14.38 -3.90 74.31
CA SER A 559 15.39 -4.96 74.09
C SER A 559 15.69 -5.75 75.37
N PRO A 560 16.29 -6.96 75.27
CA PRO A 560 17.70 -7.15 75.67
C PRO A 560 18.49 -8.06 74.68
N LEU A 561 19.81 -8.30 74.72
CA LEU A 561 21.05 -7.70 75.26
C LEU A 561 22.02 -8.86 75.58
N TYR A 562 23.19 -8.93 74.91
CA TYR A 562 24.52 -9.52 75.26
C TYR A 562 25.31 -9.67 73.92
N LYS A 563 26.49 -9.06 73.67
CA LYS A 563 27.86 -9.17 74.26
C LYS A 563 28.46 -10.59 74.14
N SER A 564 29.75 -10.81 73.83
CA SER A 564 30.93 -10.02 73.38
C SER A 564 32.02 -11.04 72.93
N GLU A 565 33.01 -10.78 72.05
CA GLU A 565 34.38 -10.20 72.17
C GLU A 565 35.05 -10.50 70.79
N GLU A 566 35.84 -9.67 70.08
CA GLU A 566 37.07 -8.87 70.37
C GLU A 566 38.38 -9.58 69.94
N SER A 567 39.13 -8.98 69.00
CA SER A 567 40.61 -9.00 68.88
C SER A 567 41.11 -8.20 67.66
N ASP A 568 42.07 -7.30 67.89
CA ASP A 568 42.64 -6.36 66.91
C ASP A 568 43.94 -6.86 66.25
N THR A 569 44.31 -6.24 65.11
CA THR A 569 45.62 -5.57 64.87
C THR A 569 45.63 -4.99 63.43
N ASP A 570 45.69 -3.67 63.24
CA ASP A 570 46.88 -2.79 63.12
C ASP A 570 47.74 -3.03 61.85
N GLN A 571 48.29 -2.04 61.12
CA GLN A 571 48.44 -0.60 61.37
C GLN A 571 48.85 0.20 60.07
N LYS A 572 48.87 1.54 60.16
CA LYS A 572 49.53 2.57 59.28
C LYS A 572 48.86 2.89 57.93
N SER A 573 48.34 4.09 57.61
CA SER A 573 48.55 5.51 57.99
C SER A 573 49.53 6.33 57.11
N ARG A 574 48.98 7.37 56.45
CA ARG A 574 49.40 8.79 56.58
C ARG A 574 48.46 9.73 55.81
N SER A 575 48.47 11.00 56.22
CA SER A 575 47.47 12.05 55.91
C SER A 575 48.16 13.38 55.56
N VAL A 576 47.39 14.49 55.53
CA VAL A 576 47.82 15.90 55.35
C VAL A 576 48.05 16.29 53.87
N GLY A 577 47.60 17.45 53.37
CA GLY A 577 46.85 18.54 54.02
C GLY A 577 46.44 19.67 53.06
N SER A 578 45.85 20.72 53.61
CA SER A 578 45.20 21.84 52.91
C SER A 578 46.15 22.91 52.35
N LYS A 579 45.69 23.66 51.34
CA LYS A 579 45.81 25.14 51.26
C LYS A 579 44.96 25.76 50.15
N GLU A 580 44.79 27.08 50.24
CA GLU A 580 43.77 27.89 49.58
C GLU A 580 44.40 29.13 48.90
N PHE A 581 43.63 29.80 48.02
CA PHE A 581 43.65 31.24 47.69
C PHE A 581 44.50 31.90 46.55
N LYS A 582 43.73 32.59 45.67
CA LYS A 582 43.82 34.02 45.20
C LYS A 582 44.64 34.43 43.95
N HIS A 583 43.93 34.88 42.91
CA HIS A 583 43.80 36.26 42.35
C HIS A 583 43.07 36.18 40.97
N GLY A 584 42.29 37.14 40.45
CA GLY A 584 41.79 38.45 40.93
C GLY A 584 41.31 39.35 39.76
N ILE A 585 40.42 40.34 40.01
CA ILE A 585 39.90 41.40 39.08
C ILE A 585 38.79 40.92 38.10
N GLY A 586 37.61 41.55 37.93
CA GLY A 586 36.92 42.71 38.55
C GLY A 586 36.06 43.48 37.51
N LYS A 587 34.72 43.61 37.59
CA LYS A 587 33.87 44.63 38.29
C LYS A 587 32.38 44.22 38.09
N ARG A 588 31.48 44.20 39.09
CA ARG A 588 30.60 45.30 39.65
C ARG A 588 29.70 46.03 38.62
N MET A 589 28.44 46.43 38.89
CA MET A 589 27.47 46.22 39.99
C MET A 589 26.06 46.66 39.52
N LEU A 590 24.97 45.98 39.95
CA LEU A 590 23.78 46.39 40.74
C LEU A 590 22.59 45.49 40.25
N GLY A 591 21.42 45.30 40.86
CA GLY A 591 20.77 45.71 42.14
C GLY A 591 19.23 45.48 41.99
N SER A 592 18.36 45.35 43.01
CA SER A 592 18.52 45.16 44.48
C SER A 592 17.14 45.00 45.17
N PHE A 593 16.93 43.96 46.02
CA PHE A 593 15.75 43.73 46.91
C PHE A 593 14.39 43.43 46.20
N GLU A 594 13.35 42.81 46.79
CA GLU A 594 13.00 42.52 48.20
C GLU A 594 12.17 41.19 48.37
N SER A 595 11.59 40.93 49.55
CA SER A 595 11.06 39.62 50.03
C SER A 595 9.52 39.43 49.97
N ASP A 596 9.05 38.38 50.68
CA ASP A 596 7.65 38.03 51.01
C ASP A 596 6.84 37.31 49.89
N GLY A 597 5.82 36.49 50.18
CA GLY A 597 5.31 36.06 51.49
C GLY A 597 3.86 35.54 51.44
N GLN A 598 3.68 34.26 51.12
CA GLN A 598 2.50 33.43 51.49
C GLN A 598 1.13 33.66 50.75
N VAL A 599 0.26 32.63 50.79
CA VAL A 599 -1.22 32.63 50.63
C VAL A 599 -1.89 32.41 49.23
N ARG A 600 -2.43 31.18 49.05
CA ARG A 600 -3.69 30.72 48.37
C ARG A 600 -3.95 30.90 46.85
N GLN A 601 -4.65 29.89 46.30
CA GLN A 601 -5.37 29.91 45.00
C GLN A 601 -6.59 30.86 45.02
N PRO A 602 -7.08 31.35 43.87
CA PRO A 602 -8.34 30.79 43.35
C PRO A 602 -8.59 30.79 41.82
N ALA A 603 -9.56 29.95 41.42
CA ALA A 603 -10.55 30.02 40.32
C ALA A 603 -10.37 30.87 39.01
N GLN A 604 -10.39 30.14 37.88
CA GLN A 604 -11.20 30.30 36.63
C GLN A 604 -11.53 31.68 35.95
N LYS A 605 -11.45 31.62 34.60
CA LYS A 605 -11.99 32.50 33.51
C LYS A 605 -11.16 33.76 33.16
N PRO A 606 -11.29 34.33 31.94
CA PRO A 606 -12.17 33.97 30.81
C PRO A 606 -11.45 33.61 29.48
N ILE A 607 -12.26 33.22 28.49
CA ILE A 607 -11.87 33.01 27.08
C ILE A 607 -11.72 34.37 26.39
N ILE A 608 -10.65 34.57 25.61
CA ILE A 608 -10.52 35.69 24.66
C ILE A 608 -10.27 35.10 23.26
N SER A 609 -11.15 35.42 22.32
CA SER A 609 -11.08 35.04 20.91
C SER A 609 -10.15 35.97 20.13
N SER A 610 -9.32 35.42 19.23
CA SER A 610 -8.43 36.21 18.38
C SER A 610 -9.12 36.67 17.08
N PRO A 611 -9.26 37.98 16.80
CA PRO A 611 -9.98 38.47 15.63
C PRO A 611 -9.06 38.57 14.39
N SER A 612 -9.10 37.55 13.52
CA SER A 612 -8.30 37.52 12.28
C SER A 612 -9.11 37.48 10.97
N GLY A 613 -10.42 37.20 11.01
CA GLY A 613 -11.26 37.11 9.80
C GLY A 613 -11.71 38.48 9.26
N GLU A 614 -12.16 39.37 10.14
CA GLU A 614 -12.86 40.59 9.76
C GLU A 614 -11.94 41.64 9.10
N LYS A 615 -10.69 41.75 9.59
CA LYS A 615 -9.65 42.57 8.96
C LYS A 615 -9.19 42.04 7.59
N LEU A 616 -9.38 40.76 7.31
CA LEU A 616 -9.11 40.17 5.99
C LEU A 616 -10.28 40.43 5.03
N MET A 617 -11.52 40.23 5.50
CA MET A 617 -12.74 40.51 4.73
C MET A 617 -12.85 41.99 4.34
N ASN A 618 -12.54 42.93 5.24
CA ASN A 618 -12.53 44.36 4.90
C ASN A 618 -11.41 44.74 3.91
N ARG A 619 -10.27 44.04 3.90
CA ARG A 619 -9.24 44.23 2.85
C ARG A 619 -9.68 43.70 1.48
N ILE A 620 -10.41 42.58 1.46
CA ILE A 620 -10.98 42.02 0.22
C ILE A 620 -12.10 42.93 -0.31
N LYS A 621 -12.99 43.41 0.57
CA LYS A 621 -14.08 44.31 0.21
C LYS A 621 -13.57 45.65 -0.34
N ASN A 622 -12.53 46.22 0.28
CA ASN A 622 -11.92 47.46 -0.21
C ASN A 622 -11.17 47.27 -1.55
N ARG A 623 -10.57 46.09 -1.81
CA ARG A 623 -9.98 45.79 -3.13
C ARG A 623 -11.03 45.63 -4.23
N LEU A 624 -12.14 44.94 -3.93
CA LEU A 624 -13.26 44.80 -4.87
C LEU A 624 -13.97 46.12 -5.15
N GLN A 625 -13.96 47.08 -4.21
CA GLN A 625 -14.46 48.44 -4.46
C GLN A 625 -13.45 49.33 -5.23
N SER A 626 -12.14 49.08 -5.14
CA SER A 626 -11.14 49.80 -5.95
C SER A 626 -11.02 49.30 -7.40
N GLU A 627 -11.42 48.06 -7.69
CA GLU A 627 -11.41 47.50 -9.06
C GLU A 627 -12.73 47.72 -9.83
N GLY A 628 -13.73 48.35 -9.19
CA GLY A 628 -15.06 48.62 -9.77
C GLY A 628 -15.17 49.84 -10.69
N ILE A 629 -14.11 50.66 -10.83
CA ILE A 629 -14.14 51.92 -11.59
C ILE A 629 -12.93 52.02 -12.52
N SER A 630 -12.97 51.30 -13.66
CA SER A 630 -12.18 51.58 -14.89
C SER A 630 -12.45 50.57 -16.01
N ARG A 631 -13.70 50.48 -16.49
CA ARG A 631 -14.05 49.70 -17.70
C ARG A 631 -15.02 50.42 -18.64
N THR A 632 -14.63 51.60 -19.10
CA THR A 632 -15.17 52.23 -20.31
C THR A 632 -14.05 52.96 -21.07
N GLY A 633 -13.87 52.60 -22.35
CA GLY A 633 -13.04 53.36 -23.30
C GLY A 633 -11.55 52.98 -23.39
N SER A 634 -11.22 51.99 -24.23
CA SER A 634 -10.03 52.01 -25.13
C SER A 634 -9.90 50.76 -26.03
N SER A 635 -10.95 50.38 -26.76
CA SER A 635 -10.83 49.36 -27.84
C SER A 635 -10.56 50.03 -29.19
N GLN A 636 -9.38 50.62 -29.34
CA GLN A 636 -8.83 51.07 -30.64
C GLN A 636 -7.31 51.23 -30.51
N ARG A 637 -6.57 50.87 -31.58
CA ARG A 637 -5.09 50.87 -31.70
C ARG A 637 -4.34 49.77 -30.93
N LEU A 638 -4.21 48.59 -31.56
CA LEU A 638 -2.98 47.76 -31.59
C LEU A 638 -3.15 46.54 -32.53
N LEU A 639 -3.51 46.82 -33.78
CA LEU A 639 -3.53 45.83 -34.87
C LEU A 639 -2.74 46.40 -36.06
N GLU A 640 -1.42 46.46 -35.89
CA GLU A 640 -0.48 46.86 -36.94
C GLU A 640 0.87 46.16 -36.69
N ARG A 641 1.53 45.69 -37.77
CA ARG A 641 2.70 44.76 -37.81
C ARG A 641 2.33 43.29 -37.48
N GLN A 642 2.23 42.36 -38.43
CA GLN A 642 3.12 42.08 -39.58
C GLN A 642 2.37 41.48 -40.79
N LYS A 643 2.87 41.76 -42.01
CA LYS A 643 2.48 41.12 -43.28
C LYS A 643 3.53 40.09 -43.71
N VAL A 644 3.10 38.94 -44.22
CA VAL A 644 3.71 38.14 -45.32
C VAL A 644 2.55 37.35 -45.97
N GLU A 645 1.91 37.87 -47.02
CA GLU A 645 2.06 37.47 -48.45
C GLU A 645 1.53 36.08 -48.86
N LEU A 646 0.45 36.07 -49.65
CA LEU A 646 0.19 35.28 -50.91
C LEU A 646 -1.29 35.55 -51.37
N PRO A 647 -1.70 35.26 -52.63
CA PRO A 647 -2.10 36.35 -53.51
C PRO A 647 -3.60 36.48 -53.84
N LYS A 648 -3.90 37.60 -54.53
CA LYS A 648 -5.21 38.14 -54.92
C LYS A 648 -6.02 37.24 -55.87
N THR A 649 -7.34 37.23 -55.68
CA THR A 649 -8.31 37.23 -56.80
C THR A 649 -9.37 38.32 -56.57
N THR A 650 -9.80 38.93 -57.67
CA THR A 650 -10.56 40.21 -57.75
C THR A 650 -12.08 40.06 -57.83
N LYS A 651 -12.78 41.20 -57.62
CA LYS A 651 -14.21 41.53 -57.83
C LYS A 651 -15.04 41.52 -56.53
N SER A 652 -15.93 42.48 -56.26
CA SER A 652 -16.21 43.79 -56.91
C SER A 652 -16.98 44.66 -55.91
N GLU A 653 -16.95 45.98 -56.09
CA GLU A 653 -17.70 46.94 -55.27
C GLU A 653 -19.23 46.74 -55.46
N ASP A 654 -20.05 46.95 -54.41
CA ASP A 654 -20.83 48.21 -54.34
C ASP A 654 -21.67 48.43 -53.06
N ASN A 655 -21.93 49.72 -52.79
CA ASN A 655 -23.01 50.31 -51.96
C ASN A 655 -23.04 50.21 -50.41
N LEU A 656 -22.79 51.37 -49.79
CA LEU A 656 -23.21 51.76 -48.43
C LEU A 656 -24.74 51.96 -48.31
N LYS A 657 -25.33 51.58 -47.17
CA LYS A 657 -26.30 52.40 -46.40
C LYS A 657 -26.61 51.80 -45.02
N ASN A 658 -26.39 52.58 -43.97
CA ASN A 658 -26.84 52.36 -42.58
C ASN A 658 -27.98 53.36 -42.26
N PRO A 659 -28.65 53.29 -41.09
CA PRO A 659 -29.34 52.13 -40.52
C PRO A 659 -30.78 52.51 -40.06
N VAL A 660 -31.65 51.53 -39.78
CA VAL A 660 -32.88 51.76 -38.98
C VAL A 660 -33.03 50.65 -37.94
N GLN A 661 -33.37 51.04 -36.72
CA GLN A 661 -33.63 50.12 -35.61
C GLN A 661 -35.04 49.55 -35.70
N SER A 662 -35.18 48.24 -35.52
CA SER A 662 -36.43 47.61 -35.10
C SER A 662 -36.10 46.36 -34.29
N GLU A 663 -36.53 46.34 -33.03
CA GLU A 663 -36.42 45.17 -32.16
C GLU A 663 -37.33 44.05 -32.68
N GLU A 664 -36.79 42.85 -32.91
CA GLU A 664 -37.63 41.69 -33.23
C GLU A 664 -37.26 40.47 -32.37
N LYS A 665 -38.31 39.73 -31.99
CA LYS A 665 -38.31 38.78 -30.87
C LYS A 665 -37.67 37.45 -31.27
N LEU A 666 -36.88 36.85 -30.38
CA LEU A 666 -36.38 35.47 -30.56
C LEU A 666 -37.55 34.49 -30.70
N ASN A 667 -37.55 33.72 -31.79
CA ASN A 667 -38.46 32.59 -32.00
C ASN A 667 -37.69 31.27 -31.76
N PRO A 668 -38.00 30.48 -30.72
CA PRO A 668 -37.18 29.31 -30.35
C PRO A 668 -37.16 28.18 -31.39
N ARG A 669 -38.17 28.07 -32.24
CA ARG A 669 -38.37 26.90 -33.13
C ARG A 669 -37.36 26.76 -34.28
N GLY A 670 -36.55 27.78 -34.57
CA GLY A 670 -35.56 27.73 -35.65
C GLY A 670 -34.27 26.97 -35.31
N GLN A 671 -33.88 26.94 -34.03
CA GLN A 671 -32.63 26.29 -33.60
C GLN A 671 -32.76 24.77 -33.54
N ASP A 672 -33.91 24.24 -33.09
CA ASP A 672 -34.15 22.79 -33.02
C ASP A 672 -34.08 22.13 -34.40
N GLN A 673 -34.65 22.75 -35.44
CA GLN A 673 -34.58 22.24 -36.82
C GLN A 673 -33.16 22.25 -37.41
N GLN A 674 -32.31 23.21 -37.04
CA GLN A 674 -30.89 23.19 -37.41
C GLN A 674 -30.11 22.09 -36.69
N ILE A 675 -30.45 21.79 -35.44
CA ILE A 675 -29.83 20.73 -34.65
C ILE A 675 -30.25 19.34 -35.17
N GLU A 676 -31.54 19.12 -35.45
CA GLU A 676 -32.03 17.88 -36.08
C GLU A 676 -31.36 17.66 -37.46
N GLY A 677 -31.27 18.69 -38.30
CA GLY A 677 -30.60 18.61 -39.59
C GLY A 677 -29.08 18.37 -39.51
N LEU A 678 -28.44 18.67 -38.38
CA LEU A 678 -27.05 18.30 -38.10
C LEU A 678 -26.93 16.87 -37.59
N LEU A 679 -27.82 16.43 -36.69
CA LEU A 679 -27.86 15.07 -36.17
C LEU A 679 -28.12 14.05 -37.30
N GLU A 680 -29.06 14.32 -38.20
CA GLU A 680 -29.38 13.43 -39.32
C GLU A 680 -28.21 13.34 -40.33
N LYS A 681 -27.44 14.42 -40.51
CA LYS A 681 -26.20 14.42 -41.31
C LYS A 681 -25.07 13.64 -40.64
N ILE A 682 -24.96 13.67 -39.32
CA ILE A 682 -23.99 12.88 -38.56
C ILE A 682 -24.36 11.40 -38.64
N GLU A 683 -25.62 11.04 -38.44
CA GLU A 683 -26.08 9.64 -38.50
C GLU A 683 -25.90 9.03 -39.91
N LYS A 684 -26.18 9.79 -40.97
CA LYS A 684 -25.89 9.37 -42.36
C LYS A 684 -24.39 9.21 -42.63
N LYS A 685 -23.53 9.98 -41.95
CA LYS A 685 -22.08 9.89 -42.08
C LYS A 685 -21.50 8.69 -41.32
N ASP A 686 -22.03 8.38 -40.14
CA ASP A 686 -21.68 7.18 -39.37
C ASP A 686 -22.12 5.90 -40.10
N LYS A 687 -23.36 5.82 -40.61
CA LYS A 687 -23.84 4.67 -41.41
C LYS A 687 -23.00 4.45 -42.67
N LYS A 688 -22.52 5.52 -43.31
CA LYS A 688 -21.60 5.41 -44.44
C LYS A 688 -20.23 4.88 -44.01
N ALA A 689 -19.66 5.40 -42.92
CA ALA A 689 -18.39 4.93 -42.39
C ALA A 689 -18.44 3.45 -41.95
N GLU A 690 -19.59 2.99 -41.43
CA GLU A 690 -19.84 1.60 -41.07
C GLU A 690 -19.88 0.69 -42.32
N SER A 691 -20.56 1.11 -43.39
CA SER A 691 -20.59 0.39 -44.68
C SER A 691 -19.23 0.36 -45.40
N ASP A 692 -18.50 1.47 -45.41
CA ASP A 692 -17.13 1.55 -45.94
C ASP A 692 -16.18 0.64 -45.14
N TRP A 693 -16.39 0.52 -43.82
CA TRP A 693 -15.62 -0.37 -42.93
C TRP A 693 -15.94 -1.86 -43.14
N GLU A 694 -17.20 -2.25 -43.28
CA GLU A 694 -17.57 -3.64 -43.61
C GLU A 694 -16.95 -4.09 -44.94
N THR A 695 -16.91 -3.18 -45.91
CA THR A 695 -16.28 -3.40 -47.22
C THR A 695 -14.76 -3.59 -47.08
N ALA A 696 -14.08 -2.76 -46.29
CA ALA A 696 -12.66 -2.92 -45.99
C ALA A 696 -12.34 -4.23 -45.23
N LEU A 697 -13.20 -4.63 -44.29
CA LEU A 697 -13.07 -5.87 -43.54
C LEU A 697 -13.20 -7.11 -44.43
N ARG A 698 -14.15 -7.08 -45.38
CA ARG A 698 -14.34 -8.11 -46.41
C ARG A 698 -13.10 -8.24 -47.30
N ASN A 699 -12.59 -7.13 -47.84
CA ASN A 699 -11.41 -7.12 -48.69
C ASN A 699 -10.17 -7.67 -47.97
N SER A 700 -9.95 -7.28 -46.70
CA SER A 700 -8.84 -7.81 -45.89
C SER A 700 -8.96 -9.32 -45.63
N ARG A 701 -10.19 -9.83 -45.46
CA ARG A 701 -10.45 -11.27 -45.27
C ARG A 701 -10.21 -12.06 -46.57
N GLU A 702 -10.61 -11.52 -47.71
CA GLU A 702 -10.36 -12.12 -49.03
C GLU A 702 -8.85 -12.13 -49.37
N GLU A 703 -8.10 -11.08 -49.04
CA GLU A 703 -6.64 -11.06 -49.21
C GLU A 703 -5.91 -12.06 -48.30
N ALA A 704 -6.35 -12.22 -47.05
CA ALA A 704 -5.82 -13.24 -46.14
C ALA A 704 -6.07 -14.67 -46.66
N ILE A 705 -7.24 -14.92 -47.25
CA ILE A 705 -7.55 -16.19 -47.92
C ILE A 705 -6.67 -16.39 -49.16
N ARG A 706 -6.40 -15.34 -49.94
CA ARG A 706 -5.50 -15.38 -51.10
C ARG A 706 -4.09 -15.77 -50.70
N LYS A 707 -3.48 -15.07 -49.73
CA LYS A 707 -2.13 -15.39 -49.22
C LYS A 707 -2.03 -16.82 -48.71
N ARG A 708 -3.05 -17.31 -47.98
CA ARG A 708 -3.08 -18.70 -47.50
C ARG A 708 -3.25 -19.74 -48.61
N ARG A 709 -3.92 -19.41 -49.71
CA ARG A 709 -3.96 -20.25 -50.92
C ARG A 709 -2.61 -20.26 -51.65
N GLU A 710 -1.89 -19.14 -51.68
CA GLU A 710 -0.54 -19.04 -52.25
C GLU A 710 0.48 -19.85 -51.42
N GLU A 711 0.46 -19.74 -50.08
CA GLU A 711 1.26 -20.58 -49.18
C GLU A 711 0.98 -22.09 -49.35
N LEU A 712 -0.28 -22.48 -49.55
CA LEU A 712 -0.67 -23.87 -49.79
C LEU A 712 -0.29 -24.39 -51.19
N ARG A 713 -0.13 -23.51 -52.18
CA ARG A 713 0.45 -23.87 -53.50
C ARG A 713 1.95 -24.04 -53.40
N PHE A 714 2.65 -23.14 -52.71
CA PHE A 714 4.10 -23.19 -52.46
C PHE A 714 4.55 -24.40 -51.61
N ARG A 715 3.60 -25.12 -50.97
CA ARG A 715 3.85 -26.38 -50.25
C ARG A 715 3.49 -27.64 -51.05
N LYS A 716 3.00 -27.49 -52.29
CA LYS A 716 2.65 -28.60 -53.20
C LYS A 716 3.56 -28.68 -54.44
N THR A 717 4.34 -27.63 -54.68
CA THR A 717 5.55 -27.62 -55.50
C THR A 717 6.76 -27.89 -54.62
#